data_AF-A0A4Q1S8M3-F1
#
_entry.id   AF-A0A4Q1S8M3-F1
#
_cell.length_a   1.000
_cell.length_b   1.000
_cell.length_c   1.000
_cell.angle_alpha   90.00
_cell.angle_beta   90.00
_cell.angle_gamma   90.00
#
_symmetry.space_group_name_H-M   'P 1'
#
loop_
_entity.id
_entity.type
_entity.pdbx_description
1 polymer ?
#
loop_
_entity_poly.entity_id
_entity_poly.type
_entity_poly.pdbx_seq_one_letter_code
_entity_poly.pdbx_strand_id
1 'polypeptide(L)'
;MKEKSLPRLLFELALLCLQIAIPLFFAFVVPPRIAPAYLLLALAGEWIEYRIRHKVSVLDMWVLGGNVALTRCAVLLIHGRPPGEKILQVLTGTAVFILLLLLHEWWKKACGIRNPERKPKPAPASPAETASIPRRREPVPDPEITGPSAWGAEFPVTPEGETLRVLYESEIAMGGPVTGDYLFPDGSLLTGCGSSTGFTPDGRYFVAPLPSRGEWSLLLFDRQEHVLHVYRDEDRNIPWEIDQVDNESVTGRISPIVNNANITLRIDDILAYAAAHATADPLVNVVDLKLARKHLEHLERYPGTWTLPDAPAGAPLVSLHPWMPASLRALKNPLAPLSSPKKELIVNGQPSGMLVWPHQLTSWFVWRTDGLAFACEASTAEEGVEAAYRVWSEAEGWRELSKRSPLHSTRTSVKREKMAALYAEALILAGKLERLSLSSGSFGRLSSWWPDSSRSGGVKPFPPTAIDEKISLTGASVRYESEPLRHGRRLTWEFLRKDREEWGGYAIFLCSLVGQGVGQGGAQALDGEWLLDHAISLDTISRDRRHVAMIAYAPAPAVPHRVAVLDSETGALTWLAESFPDPHFAGFSRSAIHILSLAGRSSEKKRDIYDSAKQPPERYDELPPPPDQAYAFLQSRPDSDLYYRLTEVKPD
;
A
#
# COMPACT_ATOMS: atom_id res chain seq x y z
N MET A 1 8.28 25.78 -7.63
CA MET A 1 7.20 25.64 -8.63
C MET A 1 5.90 26.08 -7.99
N LYS A 2 5.12 26.99 -8.60
CA LYS A 2 3.83 27.41 -8.02
C LYS A 2 2.83 26.27 -8.12
N GLU A 3 2.32 25.79 -6.98
CA GLU A 3 1.26 24.78 -6.93
C GLU A 3 0.03 25.28 -7.71
N LYS A 4 -0.37 24.53 -8.74
CA LYS A 4 -1.61 24.80 -9.47
C LYS A 4 -2.76 24.28 -8.62
N SER A 5 -3.76 25.13 -8.35
CA SER A 5 -4.94 24.73 -7.59
C SER A 5 -5.69 23.58 -8.28
N LEU A 6 -6.28 22.68 -7.48
CA LEU A 6 -7.04 21.52 -7.96
C LEU A 6 -8.08 21.86 -9.06
N PRO A 7 -8.85 22.99 -8.99
CA PRO A 7 -9.78 23.36 -10.04
C PRO A 7 -9.09 23.66 -11.37
N ARG A 8 -7.88 24.22 -11.33
CA ARG A 8 -7.09 24.53 -12.52
C ARG A 8 -6.52 23.26 -13.16
N LEU A 9 -6.10 22.29 -12.36
CA LEU A 9 -5.68 20.97 -12.85
C LEU A 9 -6.83 20.21 -13.49
N LEU A 10 -8.02 20.21 -12.86
CA LEU A 10 -9.22 19.58 -13.42
C LEU A 10 -9.66 20.26 -14.73
N PHE A 11 -9.56 21.58 -14.81
CA PHE A 11 -9.86 22.33 -16.03
C PHE A 11 -8.85 22.05 -17.15
N GLU A 12 -7.54 22.02 -16.83
CA GLU A 12 -6.49 21.65 -17.79
C GLU A 12 -6.69 20.20 -18.29
N LEU A 13 -7.07 19.27 -17.41
CA LEU A 13 -7.38 17.89 -17.77
C LEU A 13 -8.62 17.80 -18.67
N ALA A 14 -9.70 18.52 -18.34
CA ALA A 14 -10.92 18.55 -19.15
C ALA A 14 -10.65 19.10 -20.56
N LEU A 15 -9.83 20.15 -20.67
CA LEU A 15 -9.39 20.67 -21.96
C LEU A 15 -8.59 19.65 -22.77
N LEU A 16 -7.70 18.90 -22.11
CA LEU A 16 -6.88 17.87 -22.77
C LEU A 16 -7.75 16.68 -23.24
N CYS A 17 -8.73 16.27 -22.44
CA CYS A 17 -9.73 15.28 -22.84
C CYS A 17 -10.56 15.75 -24.04
N LEU A 18 -10.99 17.02 -24.06
CA LEU A 18 -11.74 17.59 -25.20
C LEU A 18 -10.88 17.64 -26.48
N GLN A 19 -9.59 17.95 -26.36
CA GLN A 19 -8.66 17.99 -27.50
C GLN A 19 -8.47 16.63 -28.18
N ILE A 20 -8.69 15.52 -27.46
CA ILE A 20 -8.61 14.16 -28.00
C ILE A 20 -10.00 13.67 -28.46
N ALA A 21 -11.04 13.91 -27.65
CA ALA A 21 -12.38 13.38 -27.90
C ALA A 21 -13.03 14.01 -29.13
N ILE A 22 -12.85 15.32 -29.35
CA ILE A 22 -13.52 16.04 -30.45
C ILE A 22 -13.02 15.55 -31.83
N PRO A 23 -11.71 15.49 -32.13
CA PRO A 23 -11.22 14.99 -33.42
C PRO A 23 -11.69 13.55 -33.74
N LEU A 24 -11.65 12.68 -32.73
CA LEU A 24 -12.08 11.29 -32.88
C LEU A 24 -13.59 11.21 -33.11
N PHE A 25 -14.39 12.00 -32.40
CA PHE A 25 -15.84 12.07 -32.64
C PHE A 25 -16.16 12.53 -34.06
N PHE A 26 -15.50 13.57 -34.55
CA PHE A 26 -15.68 14.05 -35.93
C PHE A 26 -15.30 12.97 -36.97
N ALA A 27 -14.30 12.12 -36.69
CA ALA A 27 -13.97 11.01 -37.58
C ALA A 27 -15.13 10.02 -37.83
N PHE A 28 -16.07 9.90 -36.88
CA PHE A 28 -17.24 9.05 -36.99
C PHE A 28 -18.51 9.77 -37.46
N VAL A 29 -18.59 11.09 -37.31
CA VAL A 29 -19.77 11.88 -37.70
C VAL A 29 -19.64 12.49 -39.09
N VAL A 30 -18.42 12.78 -39.56
CA VAL A 30 -18.19 13.38 -40.88
C VAL A 30 -18.69 12.44 -41.98
N PRO A 31 -19.58 12.91 -42.89
CA PRO A 31 -20.03 12.12 -44.02
C PRO A 31 -18.84 11.65 -44.88
N PRO A 32 -18.87 10.42 -45.43
CA PRO A 32 -17.71 9.86 -46.15
C PRO A 32 -17.18 10.73 -47.30
N ARG A 33 -18.07 11.49 -47.95
CA ARG A 33 -17.72 12.41 -49.05
C ARG A 33 -16.92 13.63 -48.59
N ILE A 34 -16.97 13.96 -47.31
CA ILE A 34 -16.33 15.14 -46.71
C ILE A 34 -15.02 14.76 -45.99
N ALA A 35 -14.79 13.47 -45.71
CA ALA A 35 -13.58 13.00 -45.04
C ALA A 35 -12.25 13.43 -45.72
N PRO A 36 -12.11 13.46 -47.07
CA PRO A 36 -10.91 13.99 -47.71
C PRO A 36 -10.70 15.49 -47.44
N ALA A 37 -11.78 16.28 -47.48
CA ALA A 37 -11.72 17.70 -47.17
C ALA A 37 -11.36 17.95 -45.71
N TYR A 38 -11.87 17.12 -44.80
CA TYR A 38 -11.52 17.16 -43.38
C TYR A 38 -10.02 16.91 -43.15
N LEU A 39 -9.45 15.88 -43.77
CA LEU A 39 -8.01 15.59 -43.68
C LEU A 39 -7.17 16.74 -44.27
N LEU A 40 -7.54 17.27 -45.43
CA LEU A 40 -6.81 18.40 -46.05
C LEU A 40 -6.86 19.67 -45.19
N LEU A 41 -8.00 19.97 -44.59
CA LEU A 41 -8.13 21.10 -43.65
C LEU A 41 -7.30 20.88 -42.39
N ALA A 42 -7.24 19.65 -41.87
CA ALA A 42 -6.40 19.31 -40.74
C ALA A 42 -4.89 19.47 -41.06
N LEU A 43 -4.44 18.98 -42.23
CA LEU A 43 -3.05 19.12 -42.70
C LEU A 43 -2.68 20.59 -42.97
N ALA A 44 -3.60 21.38 -43.55
CA ALA A 44 -3.40 22.81 -43.73
C ALA A 44 -3.35 23.56 -42.39
N GLY A 45 -4.22 23.20 -41.45
CA GLY A 45 -4.23 23.72 -40.09
C GLY A 45 -2.93 23.43 -39.36
N GLU A 46 -2.46 22.17 -39.40
CA GLU A 46 -1.18 21.73 -38.84
C GLU A 46 -0.01 22.58 -39.36
N TRP A 47 0.03 22.81 -40.67
CA TRP A 47 1.04 23.65 -41.30
C TRP A 47 0.97 25.12 -40.84
N ILE A 48 -0.23 25.69 -40.77
CA ILE A 48 -0.45 27.06 -40.28
C ILE A 48 -0.03 27.18 -38.80
N GLU A 49 -0.41 26.22 -37.95
CA GLU A 49 -0.02 26.21 -36.53
C GLU A 49 1.50 26.16 -36.40
N TYR A 50 2.17 25.32 -37.18
CA TYR A 50 3.63 25.27 -37.20
C TYR A 50 4.26 26.60 -37.65
N ARG A 51 3.69 27.27 -38.67
CA ARG A 51 4.20 28.56 -39.14
C ARG A 51 4.04 29.69 -38.12
N ILE A 52 2.99 29.66 -37.31
CA ILE A 52 2.71 30.71 -36.32
C ILE A 52 3.44 30.43 -35.00
N ARG A 53 3.49 29.17 -34.56
CA ARG A 53 3.94 28.80 -33.21
C ARG A 53 5.25 28.03 -33.16
N HIS A 54 5.78 27.64 -34.33
CA HIS A 54 6.97 26.78 -34.47
C HIS A 54 6.88 25.43 -33.73
N LYS A 55 5.65 25.02 -33.37
CA LYS A 55 5.33 23.76 -32.70
C LYS A 55 3.90 23.36 -33.07
N VAL A 56 3.69 22.08 -33.36
CA VAL A 56 2.35 21.49 -33.48
C VAL A 56 2.00 20.84 -32.15
N SER A 57 0.80 21.10 -31.63
CA SER A 57 0.40 20.60 -30.31
C SER A 57 -1.03 20.06 -30.28
N VAL A 58 -1.95 20.76 -30.94
CA VAL A 58 -3.38 20.42 -30.91
C VAL A 58 -3.81 19.80 -32.25
N LEU A 59 -3.28 20.29 -33.38
CA LEU A 59 -3.74 19.88 -34.71
C LEU A 59 -3.24 18.51 -35.17
N ASP A 60 -2.23 17.92 -34.51
CA ASP A 60 -1.82 16.52 -34.76
C ASP A 60 -2.97 15.53 -34.53
N MET A 61 -3.77 15.76 -33.48
CA MET A 61 -4.92 14.91 -33.16
C MET A 61 -6.05 15.07 -34.19
N TRP A 62 -6.14 16.22 -34.85
CA TRP A 62 -7.09 16.48 -35.93
C TRP A 62 -6.70 15.77 -37.23
N VAL A 63 -5.39 15.70 -37.53
CA VAL A 63 -4.89 14.91 -38.66
C VAL A 63 -5.12 13.41 -38.40
N LEU A 64 -4.90 12.94 -37.17
CA LEU A 64 -5.23 11.58 -36.78
C LEU A 64 -6.73 11.26 -36.95
N GLY A 65 -7.61 12.18 -36.52
CA GLY A 65 -9.05 12.09 -36.77
C GLY A 65 -9.38 12.01 -38.27
N GLY A 66 -8.71 12.81 -39.10
CA GLY A 66 -8.85 12.78 -40.56
C GLY A 66 -8.44 11.42 -41.16
N ASN A 67 -7.34 10.84 -40.68
CA ASN A 67 -6.86 9.53 -41.11
C ASN A 67 -7.86 8.42 -40.76
N VAL A 68 -8.45 8.47 -39.56
CA VAL A 68 -9.50 7.54 -39.13
C VAL A 68 -10.75 7.69 -40.00
N ALA A 69 -11.17 8.92 -40.29
CA ALA A 69 -12.33 9.20 -41.13
C ALA A 69 -12.17 8.63 -42.54
N LEU A 70 -11.00 8.84 -43.16
CA LEU A 70 -10.72 8.39 -44.53
C LEU A 70 -10.52 6.87 -44.60
N THR A 71 -9.92 6.27 -43.57
CA THR A 71 -9.84 4.81 -43.43
C THR A 71 -11.22 4.17 -43.37
N ARG A 72 -12.13 4.75 -42.57
CA ARG A 72 -13.52 4.30 -42.52
C ARG A 72 -14.21 4.43 -43.88
N CYS A 73 -13.94 5.49 -44.65
CA CYS A 73 -14.49 5.62 -46.00
C CYS A 73 -14.02 4.49 -46.93
N ALA A 74 -12.73 4.16 -46.90
CA ALA A 74 -12.17 3.06 -47.68
C ALA A 74 -12.79 1.71 -47.32
N VAL A 75 -13.01 1.46 -46.02
CA VAL A 75 -13.70 0.25 -45.56
C VAL A 75 -15.18 0.25 -45.97
N LEU A 76 -15.85 1.41 -45.93
CA LEU A 76 -17.26 1.55 -46.35
C LEU A 76 -17.47 1.35 -47.85
N LEU A 77 -16.50 1.71 -48.70
CA LEU A 77 -16.54 1.46 -50.14
C LEU A 77 -16.46 -0.04 -50.51
N ILE A 78 -15.99 -0.86 -49.58
CA ILE A 78 -15.90 -2.33 -49.71
C ILE A 78 -17.11 -3.00 -49.00
N HIS A 79 -17.93 -2.22 -48.29
CA HIS A 79 -19.12 -2.68 -47.57
C HIS A 79 -20.30 -2.91 -48.53
N GLY A 80 -20.24 -4.07 -49.19
CA GLY A 80 -21.31 -4.62 -50.02
C GLY A 80 -21.07 -6.09 -50.40
N ARG A 81 -20.04 -6.72 -49.84
CA ARG A 81 -19.63 -8.10 -50.13
C ARG A 81 -20.02 -9.06 -49.01
N PRO A 82 -20.27 -10.35 -49.34
CA PRO A 82 -20.83 -11.33 -48.41
C PRO A 82 -19.98 -11.52 -47.13
N PRO A 83 -20.60 -12.00 -46.03
CA PRO A 83 -20.05 -11.98 -44.66
C PRO A 83 -18.74 -12.76 -44.42
N GLY A 84 -18.22 -13.50 -45.41
CA GLY A 84 -16.94 -14.20 -45.35
C GLY A 84 -15.70 -13.31 -45.50
N GLU A 85 -15.85 -12.05 -45.95
CA GLU A 85 -14.73 -11.13 -46.23
C GLU A 85 -14.45 -10.10 -45.11
N LYS A 86 -14.90 -10.34 -43.87
CA LYS A 86 -14.60 -9.45 -42.73
C LYS A 86 -13.10 -9.26 -42.50
N ILE A 87 -12.32 -10.32 -42.74
CA ILE A 87 -10.85 -10.27 -42.64
C ILE A 87 -10.27 -9.32 -43.69
N LEU A 88 -10.80 -9.33 -44.92
CA LEU A 88 -10.35 -8.44 -45.99
C LEU A 88 -10.66 -6.98 -45.69
N GLN A 89 -11.80 -6.68 -45.06
CA GLN A 89 -12.14 -5.31 -44.63
C GLN A 89 -11.20 -4.80 -43.54
N VAL A 90 -10.85 -5.64 -42.57
CA VAL A 90 -9.88 -5.29 -41.53
C VAL A 90 -8.49 -5.06 -42.15
N LEU A 91 -8.02 -5.99 -42.99
CA LEU A 91 -6.72 -5.85 -43.66
C LEU A 91 -6.66 -4.60 -44.53
N THR A 92 -7.73 -4.28 -45.26
CA THR A 92 -7.78 -3.08 -46.10
C THR A 92 -7.82 -1.81 -45.26
N GLY A 93 -8.61 -1.79 -44.17
CA GLY A 93 -8.63 -0.68 -43.23
C GLY A 93 -7.26 -0.43 -42.60
N THR A 94 -6.59 -1.48 -42.15
CA THR A 94 -5.23 -1.39 -41.58
C THR A 94 -4.22 -0.89 -42.62
N ALA A 95 -4.25 -1.42 -43.85
CA ALA A 95 -3.33 -1.00 -44.91
C ALA A 95 -3.52 0.48 -45.29
N VAL A 96 -4.77 0.92 -45.45
CA VAL A 96 -5.10 2.32 -45.76
C VAL A 96 -4.67 3.25 -44.62
N PHE A 97 -4.91 2.86 -43.37
CA PHE A 97 -4.49 3.66 -42.22
C PHE A 97 -2.97 3.82 -42.15
N ILE A 98 -2.22 2.72 -42.34
CA ILE A 98 -0.74 2.76 -42.39
C ILE A 98 -0.26 3.67 -43.52
N LEU A 99 -0.86 3.56 -44.72
CA LEU A 99 -0.51 4.42 -45.85
C LEU A 99 -0.75 5.90 -45.55
N LEU A 100 -1.85 6.23 -44.86
CA LEU A 100 -2.17 7.60 -44.47
C LEU A 100 -1.21 8.15 -43.40
N LEU A 101 -0.76 7.31 -42.45
CA LEU A 101 0.30 7.69 -41.51
C LEU A 101 1.62 7.97 -42.23
N LEU A 102 2.00 7.13 -43.20
CA LEU A 102 3.19 7.36 -44.01
C LEU A 102 3.07 8.62 -44.87
N LEU A 103 1.89 8.89 -45.43
CA LEU A 103 1.62 10.11 -46.19
C LEU A 103 1.67 11.36 -45.30
N HIS A 104 1.20 11.26 -44.06
CA HIS A 104 1.32 12.35 -43.07
C HIS A 104 2.78 12.62 -42.70
N GLU A 105 3.58 11.58 -42.46
CA GLU A 105 5.03 11.73 -42.25
C GLU A 105 5.74 12.36 -43.46
N TRP A 106 5.34 11.97 -44.68
CA TRP A 106 5.84 12.59 -45.89
C TRP A 106 5.41 14.06 -46.01
N TRP A 107 4.15 14.39 -45.70
CA TRP A 107 3.64 15.76 -45.68
C TRP A 107 4.43 16.64 -44.71
N LYS A 108 4.67 16.17 -43.49
CA LYS A 108 5.48 16.88 -42.49
C LYS A 108 6.87 17.18 -43.02
N LYS A 109 7.53 16.21 -43.67
CA LYS A 109 8.83 16.41 -44.32
C LYS A 109 8.76 17.41 -45.47
N ALA A 110 7.78 17.29 -46.37
CA ALA A 110 7.62 18.15 -47.53
C ALA A 110 7.33 19.62 -47.14
N CYS A 111 6.56 19.81 -46.07
CA CYS A 111 6.19 21.13 -45.56
C CYS A 111 7.19 21.72 -44.56
N GLY A 112 8.26 20.99 -44.23
CA GLY A 112 9.27 21.41 -43.25
C GLY A 112 8.77 21.45 -41.81
N ILE A 113 7.67 20.76 -41.50
CA ILE A 113 7.13 20.62 -40.14
C ILE A 113 8.01 19.61 -39.40
N ARG A 114 8.88 20.10 -38.53
CA ARG A 114 9.76 19.23 -37.72
C ARG A 114 8.93 18.62 -36.58
N ASN A 115 8.85 17.28 -36.54
CA ASN A 115 8.38 16.58 -35.34
C ASN A 115 9.18 17.06 -34.13
N PRO A 116 8.57 17.24 -32.95
CA PRO A 116 9.31 17.35 -31.70
C PRO A 116 9.83 15.95 -31.33
N GLU A 117 10.81 15.42 -32.06
CA GLU A 117 11.59 14.28 -31.60
C GLU A 117 13.05 14.68 -31.50
N ARG A 118 13.67 14.23 -30.40
CA ARG A 118 15.12 14.15 -30.17
C ARG A 118 15.88 15.42 -30.54
N LYS A 119 16.33 16.14 -29.50
CA LYS A 119 17.33 17.21 -29.60
C LYS A 119 18.30 16.88 -30.74
N PRO A 120 18.30 17.64 -31.85
CA PRO A 120 19.30 17.44 -32.87
C PRO A 120 20.66 17.67 -32.21
N LYS A 121 21.60 16.74 -32.43
CA LYS A 121 23.02 16.97 -32.14
C LYS A 121 23.36 18.34 -32.70
N PRO A 122 23.88 19.30 -31.91
CA PRO A 122 24.16 20.63 -32.42
C PRO A 122 25.15 20.47 -33.58
N ALA A 123 24.81 21.01 -34.76
CA ALA A 123 25.84 21.35 -35.71
C ALA A 123 26.77 22.35 -35.00
N PRO A 124 28.10 22.22 -35.16
CA PRO A 124 29.05 23.07 -34.44
C PRO A 124 28.71 24.53 -34.70
N ALA A 125 28.45 25.27 -33.62
CA ALA A 125 28.23 26.70 -33.70
C ALA A 125 29.49 27.35 -34.30
N SER A 126 29.27 28.28 -35.24
CA SER A 126 30.26 29.27 -35.63
C SER A 126 30.82 29.95 -34.36
N PRO A 127 32.13 30.21 -34.28
CA PRO A 127 32.79 30.68 -33.07
C PRO A 127 32.48 32.15 -32.82
N ALA A 128 31.34 32.45 -32.20
CA ALA A 128 31.11 33.73 -31.58
C ALA A 128 30.03 33.57 -30.49
N GLU A 129 30.40 33.94 -29.26
CA GLU A 129 29.50 34.23 -28.15
C GLU A 129 28.76 33.05 -27.50
N THR A 130 29.52 32.18 -26.84
CA THR A 130 29.11 31.67 -25.53
C THR A 130 30.37 31.43 -24.72
N ALA A 131 30.51 32.11 -23.58
CA ALA A 131 31.62 31.91 -22.66
C ALA A 131 31.49 30.52 -22.01
N SER A 132 31.98 29.49 -22.71
CA SER A 132 32.09 28.12 -22.23
C SER A 132 33.32 28.00 -21.34
N ILE A 133 33.12 27.54 -20.11
CA ILE A 133 34.17 26.93 -19.29
C ILE A 133 34.76 25.77 -20.12
N PRO A 134 36.08 25.70 -20.33
CA PRO A 134 36.68 24.70 -21.21
C PRO A 134 36.60 23.30 -20.57
N ARG A 135 35.67 22.46 -21.02
CA ARG A 135 35.61 21.03 -20.71
C ARG A 135 36.68 20.28 -21.51
N ARG A 136 37.84 20.03 -20.90
CA ARG A 136 38.84 19.09 -21.43
C ARG A 136 38.40 17.67 -21.06
N ARG A 137 37.96 16.88 -22.03
CA ARG A 137 37.51 15.49 -21.89
C ARG A 137 38.45 14.61 -22.72
N GLU A 138 39.22 13.75 -22.07
CA GLU A 138 40.09 12.77 -22.75
C GLU A 138 39.45 11.38 -22.62
N PRO A 139 39.36 10.58 -23.71
CA PRO A 139 39.04 9.16 -23.60
C PRO A 139 40.22 8.43 -22.95
N VAL A 140 39.98 7.82 -21.79
CA VAL A 140 40.98 7.09 -21.00
C VAL A 140 40.96 5.61 -21.39
N PRO A 141 42.12 4.93 -21.51
CA PRO A 141 42.19 3.46 -21.66
C PRO A 141 41.45 2.73 -20.52
N ASP A 142 41.14 1.44 -20.73
CA ASP A 142 40.45 0.61 -19.73
C ASP A 142 41.14 0.70 -18.36
N PRO A 143 40.41 0.94 -17.26
CA PRO A 143 41.02 1.10 -15.96
C PRO A 143 41.66 -0.22 -15.52
N GLU A 144 42.91 -0.17 -15.07
CA GLU A 144 43.59 -1.30 -14.41
C GLU A 144 42.94 -1.64 -13.05
N ILE A 145 42.09 -0.75 -12.52
CA ILE A 145 41.43 -0.85 -11.22
C ILE A 145 39.92 -0.79 -11.41
N THR A 146 39.23 -1.89 -11.10
CA THR A 146 37.76 -1.92 -11.00
C THR A 146 37.34 -1.58 -9.59
N GLY A 147 36.45 -0.61 -9.45
CA GLY A 147 35.92 -0.22 -8.14
C GLY A 147 34.78 -1.11 -7.64
N PRO A 148 34.10 -0.69 -6.56
CA PRO A 148 33.07 -1.50 -5.93
C PRO A 148 31.85 -1.71 -6.83
N SER A 149 31.26 -2.90 -6.79
CA SER A 149 30.14 -3.29 -7.65
C SER A 149 28.85 -2.51 -7.33
N ALA A 150 28.13 -2.13 -8.38
CA ALA A 150 26.78 -1.54 -8.28
C ALA A 150 25.71 -2.55 -7.84
N TRP A 151 25.99 -3.85 -7.85
CA TRP A 151 25.06 -4.93 -7.44
C TRP A 151 25.33 -5.49 -6.04
N GLY A 152 26.22 -4.84 -5.29
CA GLY A 152 26.63 -5.26 -3.96
C GLY A 152 28.14 -5.13 -3.80
N ALA A 153 28.54 -4.21 -2.94
CA ALA A 153 29.92 -3.94 -2.58
C ALA A 153 30.12 -4.20 -1.09
N GLU A 154 31.37 -4.39 -0.66
CA GLU A 154 31.70 -4.34 0.76
C GLU A 154 31.37 -2.95 1.33
N PHE A 155 31.07 -2.91 2.63
CA PHE A 155 30.69 -1.66 3.28
C PHE A 155 31.80 -0.63 3.17
N PRO A 156 31.49 0.62 2.77
CA PRO A 156 32.51 1.63 2.64
C PRO A 156 33.16 1.90 4.01
N VAL A 157 34.47 2.11 3.97
CA VAL A 157 35.29 2.56 5.10
C VAL A 157 35.81 3.94 4.73
N THR A 158 35.76 4.89 5.66
CA THR A 158 36.31 6.22 5.41
C THR A 158 37.84 6.15 5.26
N PRO A 159 38.50 7.14 4.63
CA PRO A 159 39.95 7.18 4.57
C PRO A 159 40.63 7.22 5.94
N GLU A 160 39.91 7.63 6.99
CA GLU A 160 40.36 7.62 8.38
C GLU A 160 40.23 6.24 9.06
N GLY A 161 39.68 5.24 8.37
CA GLY A 161 39.51 3.87 8.86
C GLY A 161 38.20 3.62 9.60
N GLU A 162 37.22 4.53 9.52
CA GLU A 162 35.94 4.37 10.21
C GLU A 162 34.90 3.68 9.31
N THR A 163 34.19 2.69 9.85
CA THR A 163 33.14 1.98 9.10
C THR A 163 31.86 2.79 9.06
N LEU A 164 31.24 2.87 7.89
CA LEU A 164 29.90 3.42 7.72
C LEU A 164 28.85 2.41 8.14
N ARG A 165 27.82 2.87 8.87
CA ARG A 165 26.68 2.02 9.21
C ARG A 165 25.67 2.07 8.07
N VAL A 166 25.40 0.92 7.44
CA VAL A 166 24.35 0.76 6.43
C VAL A 166 23.03 0.43 7.12
N LEU A 167 22.01 1.24 6.88
CA LEU A 167 20.71 1.15 7.59
C LEU A 167 19.64 0.41 6.80
N TYR A 168 19.67 0.54 5.48
CA TYR A 168 18.70 -0.01 4.55
C TYR A 168 19.42 -0.41 3.28
N GLU A 169 19.02 -1.52 2.68
CA GLU A 169 19.49 -1.98 1.38
C GLU A 169 18.28 -2.41 0.55
N SER A 170 18.22 -1.96 -0.70
CA SER A 170 17.20 -2.39 -1.64
C SER A 170 17.68 -2.33 -3.08
N GLU A 171 17.02 -3.10 -3.94
CA GLU A 171 17.23 -3.03 -5.39
C GLU A 171 16.19 -2.10 -6.02
N ILE A 172 16.64 -1.24 -6.94
CA ILE A 172 15.76 -0.25 -7.60
C ILE A 172 14.70 -0.93 -8.50
N ALA A 173 15.02 -2.13 -8.99
CA ALA A 173 14.22 -3.04 -9.80
C ALA A 173 14.87 -4.42 -9.73
N MET A 174 14.12 -5.50 -10.03
CA MET A 174 14.65 -6.87 -9.97
C MET A 174 15.94 -7.01 -10.81
N GLY A 175 17.07 -7.31 -10.17
CA GLY A 175 18.38 -7.43 -10.81
C GLY A 175 19.05 -6.09 -11.16
N GLY A 176 18.54 -4.99 -10.62
CA GLY A 176 19.12 -3.66 -10.74
C GLY A 176 20.14 -3.36 -9.64
N PRO A 177 20.80 -2.19 -9.72
CA PRO A 177 21.74 -1.74 -8.71
C PRO A 177 21.15 -1.69 -7.29
N VAL A 178 22.02 -1.96 -6.32
CA VAL A 178 21.72 -1.84 -4.90
C VAL A 178 21.83 -0.38 -4.47
N THR A 179 20.83 0.04 -3.70
CA THR A 179 20.80 1.31 -2.97
C THR A 179 20.82 1.06 -1.48
N GLY A 180 21.46 1.97 -0.75
CA GLY A 180 21.35 2.00 0.68
C GLY A 180 21.47 3.39 1.30
N ASP A 181 21.25 3.40 2.60
CA ASP A 181 21.34 4.58 3.45
C ASP A 181 22.60 4.47 4.33
N TYR A 182 23.48 5.46 4.24
CA TYR A 182 24.78 5.48 4.90
C TYR A 182 24.81 6.47 6.05
N LEU A 183 25.03 5.96 7.27
CA LEU A 183 25.23 6.75 8.47
C LEU A 183 26.72 6.83 8.80
N PHE A 184 27.26 8.04 8.72
CA PHE A 184 28.65 8.37 9.03
C PHE A 184 28.86 8.45 10.56
N PRO A 185 30.10 8.21 11.02
CA PRO A 185 30.47 8.34 12.44
C PRO A 185 30.15 9.73 13.02
N ASP A 186 30.24 10.78 12.22
CA ASP A 186 29.96 12.17 12.61
C ASP A 186 28.46 12.52 12.67
N GLY A 187 27.58 11.56 12.39
CA GLY A 187 26.13 11.73 12.39
C GLY A 187 25.53 12.11 11.04
N SER A 188 26.34 12.30 9.99
CA SER A 188 25.80 12.57 8.63
C SER A 188 25.07 11.35 8.10
N LEU A 189 23.83 11.52 7.67
CA LEU A 189 23.02 10.44 7.10
C LEU A 189 22.64 10.76 5.66
N LEU A 190 23.13 9.93 4.74
CA LEU A 190 22.84 10.01 3.31
C LEU A 190 21.88 8.90 2.92
N THR A 191 20.80 9.24 2.20
CA THR A 191 19.76 8.27 1.84
C THR A 191 19.72 7.98 0.33
N GLY A 192 19.31 6.77 -0.04
CA GLY A 192 19.10 6.37 -1.43
C GLY A 192 20.36 6.37 -2.30
N CYS A 193 21.53 6.17 -1.68
CA CYS A 193 22.82 6.17 -2.37
C CYS A 193 23.11 4.80 -2.98
N GLY A 194 23.72 4.73 -4.15
CA GLY A 194 24.16 3.47 -4.76
C GLY A 194 25.25 2.77 -3.94
N SER A 195 25.42 1.46 -4.14
CA SER A 195 26.47 0.67 -3.46
C SER A 195 27.88 0.93 -3.98
N SER A 196 28.02 1.33 -5.24
CA SER A 196 29.32 1.66 -5.85
C SER A 196 29.76 3.06 -5.39
N THR A 197 30.53 3.14 -4.32
CA THR A 197 30.88 4.41 -3.65
C THR A 197 32.40 4.64 -3.65
N GLY A 198 32.82 5.88 -3.35
CA GLY A 198 34.24 6.20 -3.23
C GLY A 198 34.50 7.46 -2.40
N PHE A 199 35.74 7.62 -1.97
CA PHE A 199 36.23 8.78 -1.22
C PHE A 199 37.42 9.42 -1.92
N THR A 200 37.53 10.74 -1.81
CA THR A 200 38.81 11.38 -2.11
C THR A 200 39.87 10.92 -1.10
N PRO A 201 41.15 10.79 -1.50
CA PRO A 201 42.23 10.39 -0.59
C PRO A 201 42.35 11.23 0.69
N ASP A 202 42.01 12.51 0.61
CA ASP A 202 41.99 13.43 1.76
C ASP A 202 40.74 13.32 2.65
N GLY A 203 39.79 12.46 2.26
CA GLY A 203 38.52 12.25 2.96
C GLY A 203 37.52 13.39 2.81
N ARG A 204 37.80 14.45 2.07
CA ARG A 204 36.88 15.59 1.98
C ARG A 204 35.56 15.22 1.31
N TYR A 205 35.62 14.49 0.20
CA TYR A 205 34.43 14.18 -0.58
C TYR A 205 34.10 12.70 -0.52
N PHE A 206 32.82 12.41 -0.29
CA PHE A 206 32.22 11.10 -0.53
C PHE A 206 31.40 11.15 -1.81
N VAL A 207 31.53 10.12 -2.65
CA VAL A 207 30.88 10.04 -3.95
C VAL A 207 30.03 8.79 -4.02
N ALA A 208 28.78 8.94 -4.48
CA ALA A 208 27.88 7.83 -4.69
C ALA A 208 26.95 8.10 -5.89
N PRO A 209 26.63 7.11 -6.74
CA PRO A 209 25.53 7.23 -7.68
C PRO A 209 24.21 7.42 -6.94
N LEU A 210 23.27 8.13 -7.55
CA LEU A 210 21.88 8.29 -7.08
C LEU A 210 20.94 7.67 -8.12
N PRO A 211 20.73 6.34 -8.07
CA PRO A 211 19.71 5.67 -8.86
C PRO A 211 18.31 6.25 -8.71
N SER A 212 17.61 6.36 -9.84
CA SER A 212 16.15 6.34 -9.84
C SER A 212 15.64 5.72 -11.14
N ARG A 213 14.34 5.34 -11.17
CA ARG A 213 13.71 4.77 -12.36
C ARG A 213 13.56 5.75 -13.53
N GLY A 214 13.68 7.06 -13.29
CA GLY A 214 13.48 8.11 -14.29
C GLY A 214 14.73 8.93 -14.61
N GLU A 215 15.58 9.15 -13.62
CA GLU A 215 16.75 10.03 -13.70
C GLU A 215 17.95 9.40 -12.95
N TRP A 216 19.09 9.25 -13.64
CA TRP A 216 20.34 8.86 -13.00
C TRP A 216 21.09 10.13 -12.57
N SER A 217 21.75 10.12 -11.41
CA SER A 217 22.50 11.28 -10.90
C SER A 217 23.74 10.82 -10.14
N LEU A 218 24.66 11.75 -9.87
CA LEU A 218 25.83 11.51 -9.03
C LEU A 218 25.75 12.44 -7.81
N LEU A 219 25.91 11.87 -6.63
CA LEU A 219 26.07 12.59 -5.37
C LEU A 219 27.55 12.82 -5.09
N LEU A 220 27.89 14.06 -4.77
CA LEU A 220 29.14 14.45 -4.15
C LEU A 220 28.81 15.09 -2.79
N PHE A 221 29.14 14.42 -1.70
CA PHE A 221 28.99 14.93 -0.35
C PHE A 221 30.29 15.58 0.11
N ASP A 222 30.30 16.90 0.30
CA ASP A 222 31.38 17.62 0.96
C ASP A 222 31.24 17.41 2.48
N ARG A 223 32.09 16.56 3.05
CA ARG A 223 32.08 16.21 4.48
C ARG A 223 32.54 17.37 5.36
N GLN A 224 33.37 18.27 4.83
CA GLN A 224 33.89 19.40 5.60
C GLN A 224 32.84 20.50 5.73
N GLU A 225 32.15 20.82 4.65
CA GLU A 225 31.10 21.84 4.62
C GLU A 225 29.72 21.28 4.99
N HIS A 226 29.59 19.96 5.09
CA HIS A 226 28.33 19.24 5.27
C HIS A 226 27.27 19.59 4.22
N VAL A 227 27.64 19.54 2.93
CA VAL A 227 26.74 19.88 1.81
C VAL A 227 26.70 18.75 0.79
N LEU A 228 25.49 18.44 0.32
CA LEU A 228 25.27 17.51 -0.78
C LEU A 228 25.21 18.26 -2.11
N HIS A 229 26.01 17.85 -3.08
CA HIS A 229 25.99 18.34 -4.45
C HIS A 229 25.48 17.23 -5.37
N VAL A 230 24.37 17.49 -6.06
CA VAL A 230 23.82 16.53 -7.02
C VAL A 230 24.15 16.95 -8.44
N TYR A 231 24.98 16.15 -9.11
CA TYR A 231 25.31 16.31 -10.52
C TYR A 231 24.34 15.51 -11.39
N ARG A 232 23.93 16.12 -12.50
CA ARG A 232 23.12 15.49 -13.54
C ARG A 232 23.68 15.83 -14.91
N ASP A 233 23.56 14.89 -15.83
CA ASP A 233 23.86 15.07 -17.24
C ASP A 233 22.63 14.67 -18.06
N GLU A 234 22.19 15.56 -18.94
CA GLU A 234 21.07 15.32 -19.86
C GLU A 234 21.36 14.15 -20.80
N ASP A 235 22.63 13.94 -21.16
CA ASP A 235 23.08 12.85 -22.02
C ASP A 235 23.25 11.52 -21.26
N ARG A 236 22.91 11.50 -19.95
CA ARG A 236 23.02 10.34 -19.05
C ARG A 236 24.43 9.74 -18.97
N ASN A 237 25.44 10.56 -19.25
CA ASN A 237 26.84 10.22 -19.10
C ASN A 237 27.27 10.42 -17.65
N ILE A 238 26.76 9.56 -16.78
CA ILE A 238 27.03 9.57 -15.35
C ILE A 238 27.46 8.15 -14.97
N PRO A 239 28.51 7.99 -14.14
CA PRO A 239 28.94 6.68 -13.72
C PRO A 239 27.82 5.95 -12.98
N TRP A 240 27.59 4.71 -13.39
CA TRP A 240 26.77 3.73 -12.68
C TRP A 240 27.62 2.99 -11.65
N GLU A 241 28.87 2.71 -11.99
CA GLU A 241 29.92 2.21 -11.10
C GLU A 241 31.02 3.26 -11.00
N ILE A 242 31.50 3.49 -9.78
CA ILE A 242 32.65 4.33 -9.46
C ILE A 242 33.86 3.40 -9.38
N ASP A 243 34.83 3.61 -10.25
CA ASP A 243 36.05 2.81 -10.28
C ASP A 243 37.17 3.46 -9.46
N GLN A 244 37.29 4.79 -9.50
CA GLN A 244 38.28 5.55 -8.76
C GLN A 244 37.79 6.97 -8.42
N VAL A 245 38.15 7.44 -7.23
CA VAL A 245 37.98 8.84 -6.82
C VAL A 245 39.36 9.39 -6.41
N ASP A 246 39.79 10.48 -7.05
CA ASP A 246 41.00 11.22 -6.69
C ASP A 246 40.64 12.65 -6.27
N ASN A 247 41.62 13.45 -5.84
CA ASN A 247 41.37 14.80 -5.32
C ASN A 247 40.75 15.77 -6.34
N GLU A 248 40.82 15.50 -7.64
CA GLU A 248 40.30 16.36 -8.71
C GLU A 248 39.16 15.72 -9.51
N SER A 249 38.98 14.40 -9.47
CA SER A 249 38.15 13.67 -10.42
C SER A 249 37.49 12.40 -9.87
N VAL A 250 36.36 12.05 -10.49
CA VAL A 250 35.63 10.80 -10.30
C VAL A 250 35.66 10.04 -11.62
N THR A 251 36.28 8.86 -11.62
CA THR A 251 36.32 7.95 -12.76
C THR A 251 35.44 6.74 -12.50
N GLY A 252 34.67 6.34 -13.50
CA GLY A 252 33.78 5.20 -13.41
C GLY A 252 33.26 4.76 -14.77
N ARG A 253 32.24 3.90 -14.78
CA ARG A 253 31.64 3.36 -16.01
C ARG A 253 30.18 3.75 -16.15
N ILE A 254 29.79 4.20 -17.33
CA ILE A 254 28.35 4.41 -17.65
C ILE A 254 27.64 3.05 -17.78
N SER A 255 26.31 3.08 -17.83
CA SER A 255 25.50 1.86 -17.82
C SER A 255 25.94 0.80 -18.85
N PRO A 256 26.06 -0.49 -18.46
CA PRO A 256 26.41 -1.56 -19.41
C PRO A 256 25.26 -1.86 -20.37
N ILE A 257 24.04 -1.41 -20.06
CA ILE A 257 22.90 -1.47 -20.97
C ILE A 257 23.11 -0.51 -22.15
N VAL A 258 23.86 0.57 -21.95
CA VAL A 258 24.10 1.59 -22.97
C VAL A 258 25.40 1.32 -23.72
N ASN A 259 26.54 1.29 -23.01
CA ASN A 259 27.86 1.16 -23.64
C ASN A 259 28.98 0.68 -22.69
N ASN A 260 28.74 0.62 -21.37
CA ASN A 260 29.77 0.27 -20.36
C ASN A 260 31.08 1.08 -20.44
N ALA A 261 31.06 2.25 -21.08
CA ALA A 261 32.27 3.02 -21.36
C ALA A 261 32.77 3.76 -20.12
N ASN A 262 34.08 3.95 -20.05
CA ASN A 262 34.71 4.74 -19.00
C ASN A 262 34.36 6.22 -19.15
N ILE A 263 34.18 6.88 -18.02
CA ILE A 263 33.94 8.31 -17.92
C ILE A 263 34.67 8.89 -16.72
N THR A 264 35.28 10.05 -16.92
CA THR A 264 35.90 10.84 -15.87
C THR A 264 35.22 12.19 -15.78
N LEU A 265 34.80 12.57 -14.58
CA LEU A 265 34.18 13.85 -14.25
C LEU A 265 35.08 14.61 -13.30
N ARG A 266 35.39 15.88 -13.60
CA ARG A 266 36.12 16.74 -12.65
C ARG A 266 35.21 17.15 -11.49
N ILE A 267 35.73 17.15 -10.27
CA ILE A 267 35.01 17.60 -9.07
C ILE A 267 34.60 19.07 -9.21
N ASP A 268 35.48 19.93 -9.75
CA ASP A 268 35.16 21.35 -10.01
C ASP A 268 33.96 21.51 -10.97
N ASP A 269 33.84 20.64 -11.99
CA ASP A 269 32.71 20.67 -12.92
C ASP A 269 31.41 20.25 -12.23
N ILE A 270 31.47 19.28 -11.31
CA ILE A 270 30.34 18.84 -10.48
C ILE A 270 29.88 19.99 -9.57
N LEU A 271 30.81 20.64 -8.89
CA LEU A 271 30.53 21.77 -7.98
C LEU A 271 29.98 22.98 -8.75
N ALA A 272 30.59 23.34 -9.88
CA ALA A 272 30.12 24.42 -10.74
C ALA A 272 28.72 24.14 -11.29
N TYR A 273 28.43 22.90 -11.70
CA TYR A 273 27.08 22.48 -12.08
C TYR A 273 26.10 22.65 -10.92
N ALA A 274 26.46 22.19 -9.72
CA ALA A 274 25.58 22.25 -8.56
C ALA A 274 25.26 23.69 -8.14
N ALA A 275 26.23 24.60 -8.24
CA ALA A 275 26.03 26.03 -8.03
C ALA A 275 25.10 26.62 -9.10
N ALA A 276 25.34 26.33 -10.38
CA ALA A 276 24.53 26.84 -11.49
C ALA A 276 23.07 26.36 -11.48
N HIS A 277 22.81 25.16 -10.96
CA HIS A 277 21.49 24.51 -10.95
C HIS A 277 20.82 24.48 -9.58
N ALA A 278 21.41 25.14 -8.57
CA ALA A 278 20.93 25.16 -7.19
C ALA A 278 20.63 23.74 -6.64
N THR A 279 21.50 22.77 -6.97
CA THR A 279 21.37 21.39 -6.50
C THR A 279 22.14 21.13 -5.21
N ALA A 280 22.89 22.12 -4.71
CA ALA A 280 23.45 22.09 -3.37
C ALA A 280 22.34 21.98 -2.32
N ASP A 281 22.50 21.06 -1.37
CA ASP A 281 21.56 20.82 -0.27
C ASP A 281 22.35 20.67 1.04
N PRO A 282 22.36 21.70 1.92
CA PRO A 282 23.12 21.64 3.15
C PRO A 282 22.49 20.62 4.11
N LEU A 283 23.35 19.88 4.81
CA LEU A 283 22.91 19.08 5.94
C LEU A 283 22.63 19.98 7.14
N VAL A 284 21.52 19.71 7.83
CA VAL A 284 21.10 20.42 9.04
C VAL A 284 21.07 19.45 10.22
N ASN A 285 21.46 19.95 11.39
CA ASN A 285 21.46 19.15 12.62
C ASN A 285 20.01 18.89 13.07
N VAL A 286 19.71 17.62 13.35
CA VAL A 286 18.48 17.15 13.97
C VAL A 286 18.87 16.18 15.08
N VAL A 287 18.76 16.62 16.34
CA VAL A 287 19.32 15.92 17.50
C VAL A 287 20.83 15.71 17.29
N ASP A 288 21.27 14.48 17.02
CA ASP A 288 22.65 14.08 16.78
C ASP A 288 22.88 13.54 15.35
N LEU A 289 21.91 13.74 14.45
CA LEU A 289 22.04 13.48 13.01
C LEU A 289 22.21 14.77 12.21
N LYS A 290 22.85 14.65 11.04
CA LYS A 290 22.86 15.70 10.01
C LYS A 290 22.11 15.17 8.78
N LEU A 291 21.04 15.87 8.41
CA LEU A 291 20.14 15.46 7.32
C LEU A 291 20.04 16.53 6.25
N ALA A 292 19.91 16.12 4.99
CA ALA A 292 19.68 17.04 3.88
C ALA A 292 18.45 17.91 4.15
N ARG A 293 18.56 19.23 3.99
CA ARG A 293 17.46 20.16 4.28
C ARG A 293 16.20 19.81 3.50
N LYS A 294 16.32 19.46 2.22
CA LYS A 294 15.15 19.07 1.40
C LYS A 294 14.49 17.78 1.92
N HIS A 295 15.27 16.87 2.50
CA HIS A 295 14.72 15.66 3.13
C HIS A 295 13.94 16.01 4.40
N LEU A 296 14.48 16.86 5.26
CA LEU A 296 13.78 17.34 6.45
C LEU A 296 12.49 18.08 6.09
N GLU A 297 12.54 19.01 5.12
CA GLU A 297 11.36 19.72 4.62
C GLU A 297 10.28 18.78 4.06
N HIS A 298 10.68 17.65 3.48
CA HIS A 298 9.75 16.62 3.01
C HIS A 298 9.06 15.92 4.19
N LEU A 299 9.81 15.53 5.21
CA LEU A 299 9.28 14.92 6.44
C LEU A 299 8.34 15.87 7.18
N GLU A 300 8.68 17.16 7.21
CA GLU A 300 7.89 18.22 7.87
C GLU A 300 6.61 18.61 7.10
N ARG A 301 6.45 18.19 5.84
CA ARG A 301 5.30 18.59 4.99
C ARG A 301 3.97 17.93 5.42
N TYR A 302 4.03 16.87 6.22
CA TYR A 302 2.84 16.12 6.64
C TYR A 302 2.60 16.09 8.16
N PRO A 303 2.65 17.21 8.91
CA PRO A 303 2.17 17.20 10.27
C PRO A 303 0.65 17.27 10.20
N GLY A 304 -0.02 16.12 10.24
CA GLY A 304 -1.47 16.13 10.46
C GLY A 304 -1.79 16.95 11.70
N THR A 305 -2.80 17.81 11.62
CA THR A 305 -3.36 18.47 12.80
C THR A 305 -4.16 17.44 13.57
N TRP A 306 -3.53 16.86 14.58
CA TRP A 306 -4.16 15.86 15.44
C TRP A 306 -4.57 16.51 16.75
N THR A 307 -5.86 16.41 17.06
CA THR A 307 -6.45 16.87 18.32
C THR A 307 -6.87 15.68 19.16
N LEU A 308 -6.72 15.79 20.48
CA LEU A 308 -7.34 14.85 21.40
C LEU A 308 -8.87 14.98 21.31
N PRO A 309 -9.62 13.91 21.59
CA PRO A 309 -11.06 14.01 21.83
C PRO A 309 -11.36 14.99 22.96
N ASP A 310 -12.49 15.69 22.85
CA ASP A 310 -12.93 16.65 23.86
C ASP A 310 -13.03 16.00 25.24
N ALA A 311 -12.42 16.65 26.23
CA ALA A 311 -12.44 16.17 27.60
C ALA A 311 -13.78 16.53 28.28
N PRO A 312 -14.37 15.64 29.11
CA PRO A 312 -15.52 15.97 29.93
C PRO A 312 -15.26 17.15 30.86
N ALA A 313 -16.33 17.83 31.30
CA ALA A 313 -16.20 18.94 32.24
C ALA A 313 -15.57 18.47 33.56
N GLY A 314 -14.53 19.18 34.03
CA GLY A 314 -13.81 18.83 35.25
C GLY A 314 -12.74 17.74 35.08
N ALA A 315 -12.56 17.21 33.86
CA ALA A 315 -11.46 16.29 33.56
C ALA A 315 -10.09 16.98 33.69
N PRO A 316 -9.01 16.22 33.98
CA PRO A 316 -7.66 16.76 34.04
C PRO A 316 -7.22 17.31 32.68
N LEU A 317 -6.30 18.26 32.72
CA LEU A 317 -5.73 18.82 31.50
C LEU A 317 -4.80 17.80 30.86
N VAL A 318 -5.16 17.30 29.67
CA VAL A 318 -4.31 16.42 28.87
C VAL A 318 -3.87 17.15 27.61
N SER A 319 -2.55 17.23 27.41
CA SER A 319 -1.96 17.83 26.20
C SER A 319 -0.95 16.87 25.55
N LEU A 320 -0.61 17.18 24.30
CA LEU A 320 0.35 16.41 23.51
C LEU A 320 1.58 17.27 23.23
N HIS A 321 2.74 16.79 23.62
CA HIS A 321 4.00 17.45 23.35
C HIS A 321 4.81 16.65 22.32
N PRO A 322 5.46 17.30 21.32
CA PRO A 322 6.36 16.60 20.43
C PRO A 322 7.43 15.86 21.23
N TRP A 323 7.64 14.58 20.91
CA TRP A 323 8.65 13.76 21.57
C TRP A 323 9.78 13.44 20.59
N MET A 324 11.01 13.44 21.10
CA MET A 324 12.20 13.05 20.37
C MET A 324 13.14 12.28 21.31
N PRO A 325 13.76 11.18 20.88
CA PRO A 325 14.75 10.48 21.68
C PRO A 325 16.02 11.32 21.84
N ALA A 326 16.82 11.02 22.87
CA ALA A 326 18.06 11.72 23.16
C ALA A 326 19.14 11.54 22.07
N SER A 327 19.11 10.41 21.35
CA SER A 327 20.00 10.11 20.23
C SER A 327 19.21 9.35 19.17
N LEU A 328 19.18 9.88 17.95
CA LEU A 328 18.64 9.21 16.78
C LEU A 328 19.66 8.24 16.20
N ARG A 329 20.95 8.59 16.26
CA ARG A 329 22.07 7.78 15.73
C ARG A 329 22.16 6.40 16.40
N ALA A 330 21.81 6.30 17.69
CA ALA A 330 21.85 5.06 18.45
C ALA A 330 20.75 4.05 18.05
N LEU A 331 19.66 4.50 17.41
CA LEU A 331 18.52 3.65 17.08
C LEU A 331 18.83 2.66 15.96
N LYS A 332 18.13 1.52 15.94
CA LYS A 332 18.17 0.60 14.80
C LYS A 332 17.74 1.27 13.49
N ASN A 333 16.70 2.11 13.55
CA ASN A 333 16.27 2.97 12.45
C ASN A 333 16.28 4.45 12.90
N PRO A 334 17.35 5.20 12.58
CA PRO A 334 17.52 6.61 12.98
C PRO A 334 16.44 7.56 12.44
N LEU A 335 15.81 7.25 11.30
CA LEU A 335 14.78 8.09 10.68
C LEU A 335 13.36 7.77 11.16
N ALA A 336 13.15 6.65 11.88
CA ALA A 336 11.82 6.26 12.33
C ALA A 336 11.10 7.35 13.15
N PRO A 337 11.74 8.02 14.13
CA PRO A 337 11.09 9.07 14.91
C PRO A 337 10.73 10.33 14.09
N LEU A 338 11.42 10.58 12.98
CA LEU A 338 11.14 11.74 12.11
C LEU A 338 10.04 11.44 11.10
N SER A 339 10.02 10.22 10.56
CA SER A 339 9.02 9.73 9.60
C SER A 339 7.66 9.45 10.22
N SER A 340 7.63 9.00 11.48
CA SER A 340 6.41 8.70 12.24
C SER A 340 6.53 9.30 13.65
N PRO A 341 6.48 10.64 13.79
CA PRO A 341 6.72 11.30 15.05
C PRO A 341 5.66 10.94 16.08
N LYS A 342 6.12 10.45 17.23
CA LYS A 342 5.29 10.24 18.41
C LYS A 342 5.13 11.55 19.18
N LYS A 343 4.08 11.62 19.99
CA LYS A 343 3.90 12.69 20.97
C LYS A 343 3.85 12.10 22.36
N GLU A 344 4.40 12.81 23.33
CA GLU A 344 4.26 12.49 24.73
C GLU A 344 2.92 13.06 25.25
N LEU A 345 2.20 12.25 26.01
CA LEU A 345 1.05 12.71 26.79
C LEU A 345 1.53 13.45 28.03
N ILE A 346 1.02 14.66 28.24
CA ILE A 346 1.22 15.43 29.46
C ILE A 346 -0.12 15.46 30.20
N VAL A 347 -0.13 15.09 31.47
CA VAL A 347 -1.34 15.08 32.31
C VAL A 347 -1.16 16.06 33.45
N ASN A 348 -2.05 17.05 33.58
CA ASN A 348 -1.97 18.14 34.55
C ASN A 348 -0.60 18.86 34.54
N GLY A 349 -0.03 19.05 33.34
CA GLY A 349 1.27 19.69 33.15
C GLY A 349 2.48 18.80 33.49
N GLN A 350 2.28 17.54 33.89
CA GLN A 350 3.37 16.60 34.19
C GLN A 350 3.59 15.61 33.04
N PRO A 351 4.85 15.38 32.62
CA PRO A 351 5.19 14.33 31.67
C PRO A 351 4.74 12.96 32.17
N SER A 352 4.02 12.22 31.33
CA SER A 352 3.52 10.89 31.70
C SER A 352 4.49 9.76 31.35
N GLY A 353 5.50 10.02 30.50
CA GLY A 353 6.32 8.98 29.89
C GLY A 353 5.59 8.12 28.85
N MET A 354 4.31 8.41 28.57
CA MET A 354 3.50 7.69 27.59
C MET A 354 3.57 8.36 26.23
N LEU A 355 3.96 7.59 25.22
CA LEU A 355 4.10 8.02 23.84
C LEU A 355 2.96 7.47 22.99
N VAL A 356 2.31 8.35 22.24
CA VAL A 356 1.19 8.04 21.37
C VAL A 356 1.50 8.38 19.93
N TRP A 357 0.89 7.64 19.00
CA TRP A 357 0.92 7.98 17.58
C TRP A 357 -0.21 8.96 17.26
N PRO A 358 0.10 10.18 16.79
CA PRO A 358 -0.93 11.20 16.58
C PRO A 358 -2.04 10.78 15.61
N HIS A 359 -1.69 10.04 14.55
CA HIS A 359 -2.65 9.56 13.55
C HIS A 359 -3.62 8.49 14.06
N GLN A 360 -3.35 7.90 15.24
CA GLN A 360 -4.18 6.89 15.86
C GLN A 360 -5.13 7.48 16.92
N LEU A 361 -4.89 8.70 17.40
CA LEU A 361 -5.59 9.26 18.56
C LEU A 361 -7.10 9.34 18.40
N THR A 362 -7.61 9.63 17.20
CA THR A 362 -9.06 9.70 16.97
C THR A 362 -9.77 8.36 17.18
N SER A 363 -9.07 7.25 16.95
CA SER A 363 -9.60 5.89 17.13
C SER A 363 -9.16 5.24 18.44
N TRP A 364 -8.02 5.63 19.00
CA TRP A 364 -7.35 4.91 20.08
C TRP A 364 -7.14 5.76 21.33
N PHE A 365 -8.07 6.71 21.57
CA PHE A 365 -8.17 7.50 22.79
C PHE A 365 -9.65 7.64 23.16
N VAL A 366 -10.01 7.39 24.42
CA VAL A 366 -11.37 7.56 24.91
C VAL A 366 -11.42 8.02 26.37
N TRP A 367 -12.23 9.03 26.65
CA TRP A 367 -12.55 9.46 28.01
C TRP A 367 -13.63 8.59 28.64
N ARG A 368 -13.51 8.34 29.94
CA ARG A 368 -14.66 7.92 30.75
C ARG A 368 -15.62 9.11 30.88
N THR A 369 -16.92 8.84 30.89
CA THR A 369 -17.96 9.89 30.84
C THR A 369 -17.94 10.85 32.05
N ASP A 370 -17.41 10.42 33.18
CA ASP A 370 -17.27 11.23 34.40
C ASP A 370 -15.99 12.11 34.41
N GLY A 371 -15.12 11.98 33.40
CA GLY A 371 -13.87 12.74 33.30
C GLY A 371 -12.75 12.28 34.25
N LEU A 372 -12.99 11.26 35.09
CA LEU A 372 -12.03 10.83 36.11
C LEU A 372 -11.00 9.81 35.60
N ALA A 373 -11.17 9.32 34.37
CA ALA A 373 -10.26 8.39 33.73
C ALA A 373 -10.30 8.51 32.20
N PHE A 374 -9.23 8.07 31.54
CA PHE A 374 -9.20 7.88 30.09
C PHE A 374 -8.35 6.67 29.72
N ALA A 375 -8.59 6.12 28.53
CA ALA A 375 -7.81 5.04 27.96
C ALA A 375 -7.19 5.47 26.64
N CYS A 376 -5.98 4.97 26.36
CA CYS A 376 -5.34 5.15 25.08
C CYS A 376 -4.42 3.97 24.73
N GLU A 377 -4.05 3.88 23.45
CA GLU A 377 -2.94 3.03 23.03
C GLU A 377 -1.63 3.82 23.07
N ALA A 378 -0.69 3.41 23.91
CA ALA A 378 0.57 4.11 24.10
C ALA A 378 1.73 3.15 24.35
N SER A 379 2.93 3.55 23.88
CA SER A 379 4.20 2.90 24.20
C SER A 379 4.97 3.74 25.23
N THR A 380 6.07 3.20 25.76
CA THR A 380 7.07 3.99 26.50
C THR A 380 8.19 4.44 25.54
N ALA A 381 9.17 5.18 26.07
CA ALA A 381 10.39 5.55 25.35
C ALA A 381 11.40 4.40 25.23
N GLU A 382 11.16 3.26 25.87
CA GLU A 382 12.04 2.09 25.83
C GLU A 382 11.96 1.40 24.45
N GLU A 383 13.13 1.13 23.86
CA GLU A 383 13.21 0.50 22.55
C GLU A 383 12.76 -0.97 22.62
N GLY A 384 11.97 -1.40 21.64
CA GLY A 384 11.44 -2.78 21.57
C GLY A 384 10.17 -3.03 22.39
N VAL A 385 9.69 -2.07 23.18
CA VAL A 385 8.40 -2.18 23.88
C VAL A 385 7.26 -1.84 22.93
N GLU A 386 6.38 -2.82 22.68
CA GLU A 386 5.18 -2.62 21.87
C GLU A 386 4.18 -1.68 22.57
N ALA A 387 3.35 -1.01 21.76
CA ALA A 387 2.26 -0.22 22.29
C ALA A 387 1.30 -1.13 23.08
N ALA A 388 0.78 -0.64 24.20
CA ALA A 388 -0.21 -1.34 25.01
C ALA A 388 -1.46 -0.48 25.20
N TYR A 389 -2.59 -1.10 25.52
CA TYR A 389 -3.75 -0.36 25.99
C TYR A 389 -3.48 0.06 27.43
N ARG A 390 -3.57 1.36 27.71
CA ARG A 390 -3.28 1.92 29.02
C ARG A 390 -4.46 2.76 29.48
N VAL A 391 -4.78 2.63 30.75
CA VAL A 391 -5.80 3.45 31.43
C VAL A 391 -5.09 4.36 32.41
N TRP A 392 -5.40 5.63 32.37
CA TRP A 392 -5.03 6.58 33.40
C TRP A 392 -6.27 6.91 34.25
N SER A 393 -6.10 6.97 35.57
CA SER A 393 -7.09 7.53 36.48
C SER A 393 -6.42 8.40 37.52
N GLU A 394 -7.15 9.36 38.08
CA GLU A 394 -6.62 10.23 39.13
C GLU A 394 -6.24 9.45 40.41
N ALA A 395 -7.00 8.39 40.73
CA ALA A 395 -6.79 7.61 41.94
C ALA A 395 -5.60 6.63 41.85
N GLU A 396 -5.40 6.00 40.70
CA GLU A 396 -4.41 4.90 40.54
C GLU A 396 -3.24 5.25 39.61
N GLY A 397 -3.31 6.38 38.90
CA GLY A 397 -2.35 6.71 37.85
C GLY A 397 -2.47 5.78 36.63
N TRP A 398 -1.33 5.45 36.02
CA TRP A 398 -1.27 4.62 34.82
C TRP A 398 -1.31 3.14 35.14
N ARG A 399 -2.18 2.42 34.43
CA ARG A 399 -2.25 0.97 34.44
C ARG A 399 -2.28 0.42 33.04
N GLU A 400 -1.43 -0.57 32.77
CA GLU A 400 -1.45 -1.31 31.53
C GLU A 400 -2.55 -2.38 31.55
N LEU A 401 -3.27 -2.52 30.44
CA LEU A 401 -4.25 -3.58 30.22
C LEU A 401 -3.66 -4.67 29.34
N SER A 402 -3.97 -5.92 29.68
CA SER A 402 -3.59 -7.07 28.86
C SER A 402 -4.18 -6.95 27.45
N LYS A 403 -3.31 -6.98 26.44
CA LYS A 403 -3.70 -7.12 25.03
C LYS A 403 -3.95 -8.57 24.61
N ARG A 404 -3.76 -9.55 25.51
CA ARG A 404 -3.86 -10.98 25.16
C ARG A 404 -5.28 -11.29 24.69
N SER A 405 -5.41 -11.58 23.41
CA SER A 405 -6.64 -12.15 22.86
C SER A 405 -6.63 -13.66 23.09
N PRO A 406 -7.74 -14.26 23.55
CA PRO A 406 -7.88 -15.70 23.59
C PRO A 406 -7.97 -16.33 22.19
N LEU A 407 -8.20 -15.52 21.15
CA LEU A 407 -8.42 -15.95 19.78
C LEU A 407 -7.11 -16.30 19.06
N HIS A 408 -7.18 -17.28 18.16
CA HIS A 408 -6.07 -17.64 17.27
C HIS A 408 -6.37 -17.17 15.85
N SER A 409 -5.46 -16.41 15.25
CA SER A 409 -5.68 -15.68 13.98
C SER A 409 -6.05 -16.56 12.79
N THR A 410 -5.65 -17.84 12.78
CA THR A 410 -5.91 -18.76 11.66
C THR A 410 -7.33 -19.31 11.59
N ARG A 411 -8.18 -19.09 12.60
CA ARG A 411 -9.55 -19.64 12.64
C ARG A 411 -10.62 -18.58 12.84
N THR A 412 -10.41 -17.68 13.79
CA THR A 412 -11.30 -16.56 14.03
C THR A 412 -10.47 -15.41 14.56
N SER A 413 -10.59 -14.24 13.94
CA SER A 413 -9.90 -13.04 14.39
C SER A 413 -10.87 -11.86 14.43
N VAL A 414 -10.54 -10.88 15.27
CA VAL A 414 -11.30 -9.64 15.41
C VAL A 414 -10.38 -8.49 15.01
N LYS A 415 -10.75 -7.74 13.98
CA LYS A 415 -10.10 -6.46 13.67
C LYS A 415 -10.73 -5.41 14.55
N ARG A 416 -9.96 -4.97 15.54
CA ARG A 416 -10.29 -3.84 16.38
C ARG A 416 -10.16 -2.57 15.54
N GLU A 417 -11.18 -1.72 15.59
CA GLU A 417 -11.24 -0.48 14.80
C GLU A 417 -10.98 0.76 15.67
N LYS A 418 -11.47 0.75 16.91
CA LYS A 418 -11.33 1.86 17.85
C LYS A 418 -11.62 1.47 19.30
N MET A 419 -11.15 2.30 20.23
CA MET A 419 -11.70 2.39 21.59
C MET A 419 -13.04 3.11 21.53
N ALA A 420 -14.13 2.42 21.88
CA ALA A 420 -15.48 2.95 21.75
C ALA A 420 -15.97 3.65 23.02
N ALA A 421 -15.65 3.09 24.19
CA ALA A 421 -16.08 3.62 25.48
C ALA A 421 -15.16 3.11 26.60
N LEU A 422 -15.07 3.88 27.68
CA LEU A 422 -14.46 3.47 28.94
C LEU A 422 -15.52 3.55 30.05
N TYR A 423 -15.71 2.46 30.77
CA TYR A 423 -16.56 2.36 31.95
C TYR A 423 -15.71 2.15 33.21
N ALA A 424 -16.33 2.05 34.38
CA ALA A 424 -15.61 1.85 35.64
C ALA A 424 -14.93 0.47 35.70
N GLU A 425 -15.54 -0.52 35.06
CA GLU A 425 -15.16 -1.93 35.12
C GLU A 425 -14.58 -2.50 33.82
N ALA A 426 -14.72 -1.78 32.70
CA ALA A 426 -14.28 -2.28 31.39
C ALA A 426 -13.91 -1.17 30.40
N LEU A 427 -12.94 -1.48 29.54
CA LEU A 427 -12.68 -0.79 28.27
C LEU A 427 -13.40 -1.52 27.14
N ILE A 428 -14.11 -0.78 26.28
CA ILE A 428 -14.81 -1.32 25.12
C ILE A 428 -14.02 -1.01 23.85
N LEU A 429 -13.63 -2.04 23.13
CA LEU A 429 -13.04 -1.95 21.80
C LEU A 429 -14.08 -2.35 20.77
N ALA A 430 -14.46 -1.42 19.89
CA ALA A 430 -15.30 -1.76 18.75
C ALA A 430 -14.47 -2.42 17.67
N GLY A 431 -14.98 -3.49 17.09
CA GLY A 431 -14.31 -4.24 16.03
C GLY A 431 -15.27 -4.97 15.12
N LYS A 432 -14.69 -5.78 14.24
CA LYS A 432 -15.40 -6.65 13.31
C LYS A 432 -14.76 -8.02 13.28
N LEU A 433 -15.57 -9.05 13.18
CA LEU A 433 -15.09 -10.40 12.91
C LEU A 433 -14.50 -10.46 11.49
N GLU A 434 -13.33 -11.08 11.37
CA GLU A 434 -12.74 -11.36 10.07
C GLU A 434 -13.66 -12.27 9.27
N ARG A 435 -13.84 -11.95 7.98
CA ARG A 435 -14.56 -12.83 7.07
C ARG A 435 -13.53 -13.64 6.29
N LEU A 436 -13.57 -14.95 6.51
CA LEU A 436 -12.81 -15.87 5.69
C LEU A 436 -13.43 -15.92 4.30
N SER A 437 -12.57 -15.96 3.29
CA SER A 437 -12.96 -16.09 1.89
C SER A 437 -12.24 -17.27 1.27
N LEU A 438 -12.75 -17.71 0.13
CA LEU A 438 -12.11 -18.76 -0.66
C LEU A 438 -11.20 -18.13 -1.71
N SER A 439 -10.04 -18.74 -1.91
CA SER A 439 -9.09 -18.38 -2.98
C SER A 439 -9.69 -18.39 -4.39
N SER A 440 -10.80 -19.09 -4.63
CA SER A 440 -11.53 -19.05 -5.90
C SER A 440 -13.03 -19.31 -5.73
N GLY A 441 -13.88 -18.42 -6.27
CA GLY A 441 -15.32 -18.63 -6.39
C GLY A 441 -15.98 -19.25 -5.15
N SER A 442 -16.60 -20.43 -5.33
CA SER A 442 -17.25 -21.22 -4.28
C SER A 442 -16.39 -22.38 -3.73
N PHE A 443 -15.12 -22.50 -4.14
CA PHE A 443 -14.23 -23.60 -3.74
C PHE A 443 -12.75 -23.18 -3.70
N GLY A 444 -12.06 -23.43 -2.59
CA GLY A 444 -10.64 -23.17 -2.50
C GLY A 444 -10.08 -23.25 -1.07
N ARG A 445 -8.82 -22.85 -0.90
CA ARG A 445 -8.22 -22.62 0.42
C ARG A 445 -8.87 -21.42 1.10
N LEU A 446 -8.98 -21.48 2.43
CA LEU A 446 -9.35 -20.31 3.23
C LEU A 446 -8.24 -19.27 3.14
N SER A 447 -8.62 -18.05 2.82
CA SER A 447 -7.80 -16.86 2.96
C SER A 447 -8.50 -15.90 3.90
N SER A 448 -7.74 -15.35 4.83
CA SER A 448 -8.22 -14.29 5.70
C SER A 448 -7.99 -12.96 4.97
N TRP A 449 -9.06 -12.20 4.75
CA TRP A 449 -9.00 -10.90 4.07
C TRP A 449 -9.81 -9.87 4.83
N TRP A 450 -9.19 -8.72 5.07
CA TRP A 450 -9.92 -7.53 5.49
C TRP A 450 -10.47 -6.81 4.25
N PRO A 451 -11.79 -6.60 4.15
CA PRO A 451 -12.46 -6.10 2.93
C PRO A 451 -12.12 -4.64 2.54
N ASP A 452 -11.13 -4.01 3.19
CA ASP A 452 -10.69 -2.64 2.90
C ASP A 452 -9.71 -2.55 1.72
N SER A 453 -9.28 -3.71 1.18
CA SER A 453 -8.41 -3.77 0.01
C SER A 453 -9.25 -3.96 -1.25
N SER A 454 -9.18 -2.97 -2.14
CA SER A 454 -9.85 -2.86 -3.45
C SER A 454 -9.44 -3.93 -4.48
N ARG A 455 -8.98 -5.11 -4.05
CA ARG A 455 -8.49 -6.20 -4.88
C ARG A 455 -9.30 -7.47 -4.68
N SER A 456 -10.51 -7.54 -5.24
CA SER A 456 -11.07 -8.82 -5.69
C SER A 456 -12.21 -8.60 -6.68
N GLY A 457 -12.04 -9.11 -7.90
CA GLY A 457 -13.09 -9.23 -8.92
C GLY A 457 -14.02 -10.42 -8.66
N GLY A 458 -14.38 -10.68 -7.40
CA GLY A 458 -15.29 -11.74 -6.98
C GLY A 458 -16.64 -11.19 -6.51
N VAL A 459 -17.64 -12.06 -6.38
CA VAL A 459 -18.98 -11.76 -5.83
C VAL A 459 -18.83 -10.98 -4.52
N LYS A 460 -19.47 -9.80 -4.42
CA LYS A 460 -19.35 -8.94 -3.24
C LYS A 460 -19.74 -9.72 -1.98
N PRO A 461 -18.83 -9.88 -0.99
CA PRO A 461 -19.13 -10.63 0.22
C PRO A 461 -20.15 -9.89 1.09
N PHE A 462 -20.83 -10.63 1.96
CA PHE A 462 -21.64 -10.06 3.04
C PHE A 462 -20.77 -9.13 3.92
N PRO A 463 -21.35 -8.07 4.51
CA PRO A 463 -20.58 -7.20 5.38
C PRO A 463 -20.05 -7.99 6.59
N PRO A 464 -18.85 -7.66 7.11
CA PRO A 464 -18.34 -8.23 8.35
C PRO A 464 -19.31 -7.98 9.50
N THR A 465 -19.44 -8.95 10.41
CA THR A 465 -20.27 -8.78 11.61
C THR A 465 -19.54 -7.94 12.64
N ALA A 466 -20.21 -6.89 13.11
CA ALA A 466 -19.65 -6.02 14.13
C ALA A 466 -19.69 -6.72 15.49
N ILE A 467 -18.60 -6.55 16.25
CA ILE A 467 -18.42 -7.17 17.56
C ILE A 467 -17.64 -6.21 18.47
N ASP A 468 -18.10 -6.07 19.70
CA ASP A 468 -17.45 -5.28 20.73
C ASP A 468 -16.65 -6.22 21.65
N GLU A 469 -15.37 -5.95 21.86
CA GLU A 469 -14.52 -6.63 22.83
C GLU A 469 -14.47 -5.81 24.12
N LYS A 470 -14.85 -6.43 25.24
CA LYS A 470 -14.81 -5.85 26.57
C LYS A 470 -13.59 -6.38 27.32
N ILE A 471 -12.65 -5.48 27.60
CA ILE A 471 -11.46 -5.76 28.40
C ILE A 471 -11.76 -5.33 29.83
N SER A 472 -11.76 -6.29 30.76
CA SER A 472 -11.97 -6.01 32.18
C SER A 472 -10.85 -5.14 32.76
N LEU A 473 -11.24 -4.21 33.64
CA LEU A 473 -10.35 -3.37 34.42
C LEU A 473 -10.02 -3.98 35.79
N THR A 474 -10.74 -5.00 36.24
CA THR A 474 -10.60 -5.58 37.59
C THR A 474 -10.21 -7.06 37.57
N GLY A 475 -10.18 -7.70 36.40
CA GLY A 475 -9.85 -9.11 36.23
C GLY A 475 -9.33 -9.45 34.84
N ALA A 476 -9.11 -10.74 34.59
CA ALA A 476 -8.53 -11.25 33.34
C ALA A 476 -9.58 -11.78 32.34
N SER A 477 -10.88 -11.65 32.61
CA SER A 477 -11.91 -12.15 31.71
C SER A 477 -12.08 -11.24 30.48
N VAL A 478 -12.04 -11.86 29.30
CA VAL A 478 -12.35 -11.22 28.03
C VAL A 478 -13.78 -11.61 27.67
N ARG A 479 -14.60 -10.61 27.36
CA ARG A 479 -15.99 -10.79 26.93
C ARG A 479 -16.19 -10.13 25.57
N TYR A 480 -16.93 -10.78 24.69
CA TYR A 480 -17.34 -10.21 23.41
C TYR A 480 -18.86 -9.97 23.41
N GLU A 481 -19.31 -8.96 22.69
CA GLU A 481 -20.73 -8.67 22.49
C GLU A 481 -21.05 -8.41 21.03
N SER A 482 -22.17 -8.97 20.56
CA SER A 482 -22.64 -8.74 19.20
C SER A 482 -23.11 -7.30 19.04
N GLU A 483 -23.20 -6.84 17.80
CA GLU A 483 -24.05 -5.70 17.48
C GLU A 483 -25.51 -5.91 17.95
N PRO A 484 -26.29 -4.82 18.15
CA PRO A 484 -27.69 -4.93 18.56
C PRO A 484 -28.50 -5.78 17.59
N LEU A 485 -29.19 -6.76 18.17
CA LEU A 485 -30.22 -7.58 17.56
C LEU A 485 -31.59 -6.89 17.68
N ARG A 486 -32.64 -7.55 17.20
CA ARG A 486 -34.02 -7.07 17.34
C ARG A 486 -34.34 -6.68 18.79
N HIS A 487 -35.05 -5.57 18.96
CA HIS A 487 -35.39 -4.97 20.27
C HIS A 487 -34.20 -4.61 21.17
N GLY A 488 -33.00 -4.44 20.59
CA GLY A 488 -31.81 -4.03 21.34
C GLY A 488 -31.18 -5.13 22.20
N ARG A 489 -31.61 -6.39 22.03
CA ARG A 489 -30.93 -7.54 22.63
C ARG A 489 -29.54 -7.72 22.01
N ARG A 490 -28.63 -8.39 22.72
CA ARG A 490 -27.27 -8.69 22.26
C ARG A 490 -26.88 -10.09 22.71
N LEU A 491 -26.09 -10.76 21.88
CA LEU A 491 -25.36 -11.94 22.30
C LEU A 491 -24.07 -11.53 22.99
N THR A 492 -23.72 -12.27 24.02
CA THR A 492 -22.47 -12.07 24.74
C THR A 492 -21.73 -13.38 24.90
N TRP A 493 -20.43 -13.37 24.64
CA TRP A 493 -19.53 -14.51 24.76
C TRP A 493 -18.54 -14.24 25.88
N GLU A 494 -18.57 -15.06 26.92
CA GLU A 494 -17.60 -15.04 28.00
C GLU A 494 -16.56 -16.13 27.76
N PHE A 495 -15.28 -15.76 27.71
CA PHE A 495 -14.21 -16.72 27.47
C PHE A 495 -14.17 -17.76 28.60
N LEU A 496 -14.25 -19.04 28.22
CA LEU A 496 -14.27 -20.16 29.15
C LEU A 496 -12.89 -20.81 29.24
N ARG A 497 -12.35 -21.25 28.10
CA ARG A 497 -11.03 -21.90 27.99
C ARG A 497 -10.58 -21.98 26.54
N LYS A 498 -9.33 -22.36 26.34
CA LYS A 498 -8.79 -22.73 25.03
C LYS A 498 -8.68 -24.26 24.94
N ASP A 499 -9.10 -24.82 23.82
CA ASP A 499 -8.80 -26.23 23.52
C ASP A 499 -7.32 -26.37 23.13
N ARG A 500 -6.68 -27.45 23.61
CA ARG A 500 -5.25 -27.83 23.41
C ARG A 500 -4.33 -26.75 22.80
N GLU A 501 -3.65 -25.98 23.65
CA GLU A 501 -2.86 -24.80 23.25
C GLU A 501 -1.76 -25.07 22.22
N GLU A 502 -1.18 -26.27 22.23
CA GLU A 502 -0.03 -26.67 21.40
C GLU A 502 -0.28 -26.59 19.88
N TRP A 503 -1.54 -26.56 19.44
CA TRP A 503 -1.91 -26.74 18.02
C TRP A 503 -2.81 -25.64 17.45
N GLY A 504 -2.89 -24.48 18.11
CA GLY A 504 -3.78 -23.40 17.66
C GLY A 504 -5.26 -23.75 17.84
N GLY A 505 -5.61 -24.44 18.93
CA GLY A 505 -6.97 -24.88 19.22
C GLY A 505 -8.00 -23.76 19.40
N TYR A 506 -9.27 -24.15 19.47
CA TYR A 506 -10.41 -23.23 19.53
C TYR A 506 -10.48 -22.47 20.85
N ALA A 507 -10.80 -21.18 20.79
CA ALA A 507 -11.30 -20.46 21.95
C ALA A 507 -12.77 -20.83 22.16
N ILE A 508 -13.10 -21.26 23.38
CA ILE A 508 -14.41 -21.76 23.76
C ILE A 508 -15.08 -20.73 24.67
N PHE A 509 -16.37 -20.50 24.43
CA PHE A 509 -17.13 -19.46 25.11
C PHE A 509 -18.44 -20.00 25.69
N LEU A 510 -18.83 -19.44 26.83
CA LEU A 510 -20.22 -19.47 27.29
C LEU A 510 -20.96 -18.34 26.59
N CYS A 511 -22.12 -18.64 26.00
CA CYS A 511 -22.93 -17.65 25.30
C CYS A 511 -24.21 -17.32 26.08
N SER A 512 -24.62 -16.06 26.06
CA SER A 512 -25.86 -15.60 26.68
C SER A 512 -26.51 -14.52 25.85
N LEU A 513 -27.84 -14.50 25.83
CA LEU A 513 -28.66 -13.48 25.19
C LEU A 513 -29.13 -12.48 26.27
N VAL A 514 -28.72 -11.22 26.13
CA VAL A 514 -28.89 -10.16 27.16
C VAL A 514 -29.64 -8.97 26.56
N GLY A 515 -30.47 -8.29 27.36
CA GLY A 515 -31.21 -7.07 26.96
C GLY A 515 -32.69 -7.13 27.33
N GLN A 516 -33.42 -6.04 27.10
CA GLN A 516 -34.85 -5.97 27.43
C GLN A 516 -35.70 -6.61 26.32
N GLY A 517 -36.16 -7.84 26.55
CA GLY A 517 -37.28 -8.44 25.82
C GLY A 517 -38.61 -8.26 26.59
N VAL A 518 -39.73 -8.55 25.93
CA VAL A 518 -41.05 -8.61 26.58
C VAL A 518 -41.00 -9.72 27.63
N GLY A 519 -40.79 -9.37 28.90
CA GLY A 519 -41.05 -10.27 30.03
C GLY A 519 -40.05 -10.34 31.19
N GLN A 520 -38.78 -9.93 31.08
CA GLN A 520 -37.85 -9.81 32.23
C GLN A 520 -36.46 -9.36 31.74
N GLY A 521 -35.91 -8.31 32.36
CA GLY A 521 -34.52 -7.91 32.15
C GLY A 521 -33.58 -8.89 32.86
N GLY A 522 -33.12 -9.90 32.13
CA GLY A 522 -32.17 -10.90 32.62
C GLY A 522 -31.33 -11.48 31.48
N ALA A 523 -30.14 -11.97 31.79
CA ALA A 523 -29.32 -12.74 30.85
C ALA A 523 -29.88 -14.17 30.73
N GLN A 524 -30.20 -14.59 29.52
CA GLN A 524 -30.56 -15.98 29.23
C GLN A 524 -29.32 -16.72 28.73
N ALA A 525 -28.81 -17.66 29.53
CA ALA A 525 -27.73 -18.53 29.09
C ALA A 525 -28.21 -19.44 27.95
N LEU A 526 -27.35 -19.65 26.94
CA LEU A 526 -27.59 -20.60 25.87
C LEU A 526 -26.88 -21.90 26.19
N ASP A 527 -27.61 -23.01 26.21
CA ASP A 527 -27.07 -24.32 26.56
C ASP A 527 -25.92 -24.73 25.62
N GLY A 528 -24.84 -25.22 26.22
CA GLY A 528 -23.67 -25.73 25.50
C GLY A 528 -22.49 -24.76 25.47
N GLU A 529 -21.50 -25.12 24.66
CA GLU A 529 -20.25 -24.39 24.49
C GLU A 529 -20.15 -23.92 23.04
N TRP A 530 -19.70 -22.69 22.85
CA TRP A 530 -19.83 -21.99 21.58
C TRP A 530 -18.48 -21.45 21.09
N LEU A 531 -18.35 -21.35 19.78
CA LEU A 531 -17.30 -20.57 19.15
C LEU A 531 -17.76 -19.11 18.98
N LEU A 532 -16.80 -18.20 18.76
CA LEU A 532 -17.10 -16.79 18.51
C LEU A 532 -17.66 -16.52 17.11
N ASP A 533 -17.33 -17.37 16.13
CA ASP A 533 -17.77 -17.19 14.73
C ASP A 533 -19.30 -17.31 14.63
N HIS A 534 -19.93 -16.23 14.17
CA HIS A 534 -21.38 -16.09 14.03
C HIS A 534 -21.75 -15.21 12.83
N ALA A 535 -23.00 -15.34 12.38
CA ALA A 535 -23.57 -14.45 11.37
C ALA A 535 -24.98 -14.01 11.78
N ILE A 536 -25.28 -12.74 11.58
CA ILE A 536 -26.57 -12.14 11.90
C ILE A 536 -27.37 -12.00 10.61
N SER A 537 -28.64 -12.39 10.62
CA SER A 537 -29.52 -12.31 9.46
C SER A 537 -29.66 -10.86 9.00
N LEU A 538 -29.22 -10.57 7.78
CA LEU A 538 -29.35 -9.28 7.15
C LEU A 538 -30.55 -9.28 6.21
N ASP A 539 -31.61 -8.60 6.61
CA ASP A 539 -32.65 -8.16 5.67
C ASP A 539 -32.33 -6.72 5.25
N THR A 540 -31.98 -6.54 3.98
CA THR A 540 -31.65 -5.23 3.41
C THR A 540 -32.82 -4.26 3.41
N ILE A 541 -34.06 -4.76 3.51
CA ILE A 541 -35.29 -3.95 3.48
C ILE A 541 -35.78 -3.66 4.90
N SER A 542 -35.86 -4.68 5.76
CA SER A 542 -36.45 -4.53 7.10
C SER A 542 -35.42 -4.33 8.23
N ARG A 543 -34.13 -4.63 8.01
CA ARG A 543 -33.08 -4.68 9.03
C ARG A 543 -33.47 -5.49 10.28
N ASP A 544 -34.30 -6.53 10.13
CA ASP A 544 -35.00 -7.16 11.25
C ASP A 544 -34.09 -7.90 12.26
N ARG A 545 -32.81 -8.18 11.93
CA ARG A 545 -31.73 -8.68 12.83
C ARG A 545 -32.20 -9.66 13.91
N ARG A 546 -33.12 -10.55 13.54
CA ARG A 546 -33.82 -11.44 14.46
C ARG A 546 -33.07 -12.75 14.66
N HIS A 547 -32.48 -13.27 13.58
CA HIS A 547 -31.85 -14.58 13.62
C HIS A 547 -30.33 -14.47 13.65
N VAL A 548 -29.69 -15.32 14.45
CA VAL A 548 -28.24 -15.43 14.51
C VAL A 548 -27.83 -16.88 14.31
N ALA A 549 -27.00 -17.14 13.29
CA ALA A 549 -26.38 -18.43 13.09
C ALA A 549 -25.09 -18.53 13.93
N MET A 550 -24.93 -19.64 14.65
CA MET A 550 -23.85 -19.87 15.62
C MET A 550 -23.27 -21.28 15.46
N ILE A 551 -21.98 -21.43 15.75
CA ILE A 551 -21.28 -22.72 15.69
C ILE A 551 -21.07 -23.26 17.11
N ALA A 552 -21.56 -24.47 17.34
CA ALA A 552 -21.33 -25.18 18.59
C ALA A 552 -19.94 -25.82 18.60
N TYR A 553 -19.26 -25.69 19.73
CA TYR A 553 -17.99 -26.39 19.96
C TYR A 553 -18.22 -27.90 20.07
N ALA A 554 -17.23 -28.67 19.62
CA ALA A 554 -17.17 -30.11 19.83
C ALA A 554 -15.76 -30.47 20.34
N PRO A 555 -15.64 -31.24 21.43
CA PRO A 555 -14.35 -31.56 22.01
C PRO A 555 -13.57 -32.55 21.16
N ALA A 556 -12.24 -32.39 21.13
CA ALA A 556 -11.33 -33.35 20.50
C ALA A 556 -11.61 -34.78 21.02
N PRO A 557 -11.63 -35.80 20.15
CA PRO A 557 -11.12 -35.82 18.77
C PRO A 557 -12.06 -35.26 17.69
N ALA A 558 -13.22 -34.74 18.08
CA ALA A 558 -14.15 -34.13 17.13
C ALA A 558 -13.69 -32.73 16.69
N VAL A 559 -14.23 -32.28 15.55
CA VAL A 559 -14.19 -30.88 15.11
C VAL A 559 -15.58 -30.26 15.24
N PRO A 560 -15.68 -28.92 15.39
CA PRO A 560 -16.95 -28.22 15.27
C PRO A 560 -17.66 -28.64 13.99
N HIS A 561 -18.95 -28.97 14.10
CA HIS A 561 -19.70 -29.51 12.95
C HIS A 561 -21.20 -29.26 12.99
N ARG A 562 -21.68 -28.63 14.07
CA ARG A 562 -23.09 -28.36 14.32
C ARG A 562 -23.33 -26.87 14.31
N VAL A 563 -24.34 -26.47 13.56
CA VAL A 563 -24.77 -25.07 13.44
C VAL A 563 -26.18 -24.94 14.01
N ALA A 564 -26.38 -23.92 14.83
CA ALA A 564 -27.68 -23.55 15.37
C ALA A 564 -28.09 -22.16 14.89
N VAL A 565 -29.38 -21.94 14.75
CA VAL A 565 -30.02 -20.65 14.50
C VAL A 565 -30.76 -20.24 15.77
N LEU A 566 -30.32 -19.14 16.36
CA LEU A 566 -30.99 -18.50 17.48
C LEU A 566 -32.03 -17.51 16.96
N ASP A 567 -33.27 -17.63 17.43
CA ASP A 567 -34.25 -16.55 17.36
C ASP A 567 -34.05 -15.60 18.55
N SER A 568 -33.58 -14.39 18.28
CA SER A 568 -33.27 -13.41 19.31
C SER A 568 -34.51 -12.90 20.04
N GLU A 569 -35.72 -13.12 19.53
CA GLU A 569 -36.95 -12.68 20.19
C GLU A 569 -37.38 -13.69 21.25
N THR A 570 -37.46 -14.96 20.86
CA THR A 570 -37.91 -16.06 21.73
C THR A 570 -36.78 -16.66 22.57
N GLY A 571 -35.52 -16.46 22.16
CA GLY A 571 -34.37 -17.15 22.73
C GLY A 571 -34.28 -18.62 22.35
N ALA A 572 -35.09 -19.09 21.40
CA ALA A 572 -35.10 -20.49 20.96
C ALA A 572 -33.94 -20.80 20.01
N LEU A 573 -33.32 -21.96 20.18
CA LEU A 573 -32.26 -22.49 19.31
C LEU A 573 -32.83 -23.60 18.42
N THR A 574 -32.69 -23.43 17.11
CA THR A 574 -33.04 -24.45 16.10
C THR A 574 -31.77 -24.98 15.47
N TRP A 575 -31.55 -26.29 15.51
CA TRP A 575 -30.36 -26.91 14.93
C TRP A 575 -30.57 -27.23 13.45
N LEU A 576 -29.59 -26.93 12.61
CA LEU A 576 -29.61 -27.39 11.23
C LEU A 576 -29.48 -28.92 11.20
N ALA A 577 -30.26 -29.56 10.32
CA ALA A 577 -30.26 -31.01 10.18
C ALA A 577 -28.94 -31.53 9.56
N GLU A 578 -28.34 -30.73 8.67
CA GLU A 578 -27.07 -31.03 8.01
C GLU A 578 -25.87 -30.70 8.93
N SER A 579 -24.82 -31.52 8.83
CA SER A 579 -23.56 -31.31 9.54
C SER A 579 -22.49 -30.80 8.59
N PHE A 580 -21.72 -29.82 9.06
CA PHE A 580 -20.70 -29.12 8.27
C PHE A 580 -19.35 -29.25 8.96
N PRO A 581 -18.41 -30.10 8.52
CA PRO A 581 -17.13 -30.25 9.19
C PRO A 581 -16.33 -28.94 9.13
N ASP A 582 -15.85 -28.46 10.29
CA ASP A 582 -15.10 -27.21 10.42
C ASP A 582 -15.78 -26.00 9.74
N PRO A 583 -17.00 -25.62 10.17
CA PRO A 583 -17.79 -24.60 9.51
C PRO A 583 -17.28 -23.20 9.85
N HIS A 584 -17.38 -22.30 8.87
CA HIS A 584 -17.15 -20.87 9.02
C HIS A 584 -18.25 -20.07 8.32
N PHE A 585 -18.68 -18.94 8.88
CA PHE A 585 -19.74 -18.16 8.24
C PHE A 585 -19.22 -17.16 7.19
N ALA A 586 -19.70 -17.31 5.96
CA ALA A 586 -19.54 -16.31 4.90
C ALA A 586 -20.63 -15.23 4.96
N GLY A 587 -21.82 -15.55 5.49
CA GLY A 587 -22.90 -14.58 5.72
C GLY A 587 -24.25 -15.22 6.01
N PHE A 588 -25.25 -14.38 6.31
CA PHE A 588 -26.63 -14.81 6.58
C PHE A 588 -27.62 -13.82 5.96
N SER A 589 -28.33 -14.27 4.93
CA SER A 589 -29.39 -13.53 4.24
C SER A 589 -30.77 -13.92 4.77
N ARG A 590 -31.83 -13.29 4.26
CA ARG A 590 -33.21 -13.66 4.60
C ARG A 590 -33.56 -15.12 4.24
N SER A 591 -33.00 -15.65 3.15
CA SER A 591 -33.38 -16.96 2.61
C SER A 591 -32.39 -18.07 2.96
N ALA A 592 -31.16 -17.73 3.34
CA ALA A 592 -30.13 -18.72 3.55
C ALA A 592 -28.95 -18.26 4.40
N ILE A 593 -28.31 -19.24 5.04
CA ILE A 593 -27.04 -19.15 5.72
C ILE A 593 -25.97 -19.61 4.73
N HIS A 594 -24.91 -18.83 4.58
CA HIS A 594 -23.78 -19.13 3.72
C HIS A 594 -22.61 -19.62 4.57
N ILE A 595 -22.27 -20.91 4.43
CA ILE A 595 -21.32 -21.63 5.27
C ILE A 595 -20.15 -22.11 4.40
N LEU A 596 -18.94 -21.78 4.80
CA LEU A 596 -17.73 -22.43 4.30
C LEU A 596 -17.50 -23.68 5.13
N SER A 597 -17.33 -24.84 4.50
CA SER A 597 -17.10 -26.11 5.20
C SER A 597 -15.95 -26.88 4.57
N LEU A 598 -15.27 -27.68 5.39
CA LEU A 598 -14.12 -28.47 4.96
C LEU A 598 -14.55 -29.49 3.90
N ALA A 599 -13.96 -29.38 2.72
CA ALA A 599 -14.23 -30.27 1.59
C ALA A 599 -13.21 -31.40 1.46
N GLY A 600 -11.96 -31.16 1.83
CA GLY A 600 -10.89 -32.15 1.74
C GLY A 600 -9.49 -31.54 1.80
N ARG A 601 -8.48 -32.34 1.48
CA ARG A 601 -7.06 -31.95 1.46
C ARG A 601 -6.41 -32.36 0.15
N SER A 602 -5.53 -31.51 -0.36
CA SER A 602 -4.80 -31.76 -1.61
C SER A 602 -3.30 -31.59 -1.44
N SER A 603 -2.54 -32.51 -2.01
CA SER A 603 -1.07 -32.45 -2.09
C SER A 603 -0.58 -31.55 -3.24
N GLU A 604 -1.46 -31.24 -4.21
CA GLU A 604 -1.17 -30.28 -5.27
C GLU A 604 -1.15 -28.85 -4.71
N LYS A 605 0.01 -28.40 -4.22
CA LYS A 605 0.27 -26.99 -3.90
C LYS A 605 0.31 -26.15 -5.17
N LYS A 606 -0.85 -25.84 -5.75
CA LYS A 606 -0.91 -24.85 -6.84
C LYS A 606 -0.46 -23.51 -6.28
N ARG A 607 0.62 -22.95 -6.83
CA ARG A 607 0.91 -21.52 -6.67
C ARG A 607 -0.33 -20.78 -7.16
N ASP A 608 -0.82 -19.82 -6.39
CA ASP A 608 -1.92 -18.94 -6.79
C ASP A 608 -1.50 -18.15 -8.04
N ILE A 609 -1.61 -18.77 -9.20
CA ILE A 609 -1.62 -18.06 -10.46
C ILE A 609 -2.98 -17.38 -10.46
N TYR A 610 -2.97 -16.05 -10.38
CA TYR A 610 -4.12 -15.15 -10.48
C TYR A 610 -4.81 -15.25 -11.86
N ASP A 611 -5.13 -16.45 -12.32
CA ASP A 611 -5.95 -16.66 -13.51
C ASP A 611 -7.41 -16.68 -13.06
N SER A 612 -7.95 -15.48 -12.84
CA SER A 612 -9.32 -15.21 -12.37
C SER A 612 -10.42 -15.74 -13.28
N ALA A 613 -10.07 -16.37 -14.41
CA ALA A 613 -11.01 -16.82 -15.43
C ALA A 613 -11.39 -18.32 -15.33
N LYS A 614 -10.74 -19.12 -14.48
CA LYS A 614 -11.06 -20.56 -14.35
C LYS A 614 -11.23 -20.98 -12.89
N GLN A 615 -12.44 -21.43 -12.56
CA GLN A 615 -12.69 -22.12 -11.31
C GLN A 615 -11.79 -23.37 -11.27
N PRO A 616 -10.93 -23.54 -10.25
CA PRO A 616 -10.07 -24.71 -10.16
C PRO A 616 -10.96 -25.96 -10.07
N PRO A 617 -10.58 -27.08 -10.71
CA PRO A 617 -11.34 -28.31 -10.58
C PRO A 617 -11.36 -28.71 -9.10
N GLU A 618 -12.54 -29.07 -8.58
CA GLU A 618 -12.72 -29.57 -7.22
C GLU A 618 -12.03 -30.94 -7.07
N ARG A 619 -10.72 -30.93 -6.83
CA ARG A 619 -9.91 -32.13 -6.66
C ARG A 619 -9.16 -32.06 -5.34
N TYR A 620 -9.36 -33.09 -4.53
CA TYR A 620 -8.64 -33.35 -3.29
C TYR A 620 -8.26 -34.83 -3.30
N ASP A 621 -7.07 -35.12 -2.76
CA ASP A 621 -6.53 -36.48 -2.69
C ASP A 621 -7.07 -37.21 -1.45
N GLU A 622 -7.45 -36.45 -0.42
CA GLU A 622 -8.00 -36.96 0.83
C GLU A 622 -9.35 -36.30 1.16
N LEU A 623 -10.36 -37.13 1.41
CA LEU A 623 -11.65 -36.70 1.96
C LEU A 623 -11.53 -36.47 3.48
N PRO A 624 -12.28 -35.51 4.05
CA PRO A 624 -12.31 -35.34 5.49
C PRO A 624 -12.93 -36.58 6.13
N PRO A 625 -12.36 -37.10 7.24
CA PRO A 625 -12.99 -38.16 7.99
C PRO A 625 -14.28 -37.64 8.66
N PRO A 626 -15.12 -38.53 9.22
CA PRO A 626 -16.27 -38.14 10.03
C PRO A 626 -15.91 -37.08 11.08
N PRO A 627 -16.79 -36.09 11.35
CA PRO A 627 -16.46 -34.96 12.22
C PRO A 627 -15.97 -35.33 13.62
N ASP A 628 -16.40 -36.46 14.16
CA ASP A 628 -15.96 -37.02 15.45
C ASP A 628 -14.49 -37.46 15.48
N GLN A 629 -13.83 -37.54 14.32
CA GLN A 629 -12.44 -38.00 14.15
C GLN A 629 -11.56 -37.00 13.39
N ALA A 630 -12.12 -35.86 12.96
CA ALA A 630 -11.46 -34.95 12.01
C ALA A 630 -10.43 -34.00 12.63
N TYR A 631 -10.22 -34.01 13.94
CA TYR A 631 -9.31 -33.06 14.57
C TYR A 631 -7.87 -33.16 14.05
N ALA A 632 -7.36 -34.38 13.89
CA ALA A 632 -6.03 -34.63 13.34
C ALA A 632 -5.92 -34.24 11.85
N PHE A 633 -7.05 -34.24 11.12
CA PHE A 633 -7.09 -33.86 9.72
C PHE A 633 -6.87 -32.36 9.51
N LEU A 634 -7.28 -31.52 10.46
CA LEU A 634 -7.12 -30.06 10.41
C LEU A 634 -5.68 -29.58 10.65
N GLN A 635 -4.77 -30.47 11.06
CA GLN A 635 -3.40 -30.09 11.39
C GLN A 635 -2.62 -29.64 10.14
N SER A 636 -1.74 -28.67 10.31
CA SER A 636 -0.87 -28.20 9.22
C SER A 636 0.03 -29.33 8.73
N ARG A 637 0.15 -29.50 7.41
CA ARG A 637 1.05 -30.47 6.79
C ARG A 637 1.95 -29.77 5.76
N PRO A 638 3.28 -29.96 5.80
CA PRO A 638 4.20 -29.26 4.90
C PRO A 638 4.01 -29.56 3.41
N ASP A 639 3.29 -30.62 3.05
CA ASP A 639 3.12 -31.16 1.71
C ASP A 639 1.71 -31.01 1.14
N SER A 640 0.75 -30.49 1.92
CA SER A 640 -0.66 -30.43 1.52
C SER A 640 -1.43 -29.29 2.18
N ASP A 641 -2.49 -28.83 1.51
CA ASP A 641 -3.35 -27.75 1.98
C ASP A 641 -4.81 -28.23 2.16
N LEU A 642 -5.53 -27.58 3.08
CA LEU A 642 -6.97 -27.79 3.30
C LEU A 642 -7.81 -26.97 2.30
N TYR A 643 -8.86 -27.58 1.79
CA TYR A 643 -9.80 -26.97 0.84
C TYR A 643 -11.21 -26.94 1.41
N TYR A 644 -11.91 -25.84 1.16
CA TYR A 644 -13.23 -25.54 1.67
C TYR A 644 -14.18 -25.24 0.52
N ARG A 645 -15.47 -25.50 0.75
CA ARG A 645 -16.56 -25.20 -0.19
C ARG A 645 -17.56 -24.25 0.48
N LEU A 646 -18.09 -23.32 -0.30
CA LEU A 646 -19.22 -22.48 0.06
C LEU A 646 -20.54 -23.22 -0.20
N THR A 647 -21.34 -23.41 0.85
CA THR A 647 -22.67 -24.02 0.82
C THR A 647 -23.72 -23.01 1.25
N GLU A 648 -24.85 -23.00 0.56
CA GLU A 648 -26.03 -22.20 0.90
C GLU A 648 -27.09 -23.11 1.55
N VAL A 649 -27.47 -22.79 2.78
CA VAL A 649 -28.38 -23.63 3.60
C VAL A 649 -29.61 -22.81 3.96
N LYS A 650 -30.80 -23.35 3.70
CA LYS A 650 -32.05 -22.71 4.13
C LYS A 650 -32.30 -23.05 5.59
N PRO A 651 -32.50 -22.05 6.47
CA PRO A 651 -33.02 -22.32 7.81
C PRO A 651 -34.47 -22.79 7.67
N ASP A 652 -34.77 -23.99 8.18
CA ASP A 652 -36.11 -24.59 8.16
C ASP A 652 -37.14 -23.80 9.00
#